data_AF-A0A7G5EMZ2-F1
#
_entry.id   AF-A0A7G5EMZ2-F1
#
_cell.length_a   1.000
_cell.length_b   1.000
_cell.length_c   1.000
_cell.angle_alpha   90.00
_cell.angle_beta   90.00
_cell.angle_gamma   90.00
#
_symmetry.space_group_name_H-M   'P 1'
#
loop_
_entity.id
_entity.type
_entity.pdbx_description
1 polymer ?
#
loop_
_entity_poly.entity_id
_entity_poly.type
_entity_poly.pdbx_seq_one_letter_code
_entity_poly.pdbx_strand_id
1 'polypeptide(L)'
;MSSTLSTLRKLPHKLRQLSRSLYLLAADPRQLGSNSRRLWRAWRTGGSQMLKHQLLSLGHPDAPTVPVAPTDAWQDYQQRLANEVLPVLRAEIAALTQPVSISILVPTYNTDPAMLTAMVDSVRAQIYPHWELCIADDASTQPHVRSMLQELAAQEPRIKLHLGESNHGVSHASNRALALATSPFVVLLDHDDLLQPQAIYRVAQSVMADDPDMLYSDEVLVSPDGKQVLQYFHRPAFSPEYLRSHPYIVHMVGFRTALLRSLGGFDEALGISQDYDLILRVSEAASRIVHLPELLYQWRTHTGSAGHDKMAQVMATSTAVLQRHLDRSGVAARSASGVSFNFFETQHQIADGQRVAIIIPTKNYGSLVRQCVDSIRATVQHAAYDLIVIDHDSTEQASLDYFAQLQQEGTATVLRYQGPFNFSAINNWAVRQLTRPYSHYLFCNNDIEALESGWLEHMLSQCQDPSVGMVGAQLLYPDRTSIQHAGVCVGAFGIAEHYGKFLKLPPDRVDIAFMGRLVSTHEVSAVTAACLLMRKETFDAIDGYDEKLAVGFGDVDLCLRTLQLGWRVLYCPQATLVHHESITRGKAEGYDPHPEDSALFACRWRDFLDQGDPYFHPAFEVRHTCWLVRTPLHCEPSINRRLFSRSGLGQRMQRLSYSASVSMPVQLEEATVTTA
;
A
#
# COMPACT_ATOMS: atom_id res chain seq x y z
N MET A 1 -27.54 9.88 -30.49
CA MET A 1 -26.86 9.93 -29.17
C MET A 1 -25.37 9.58 -29.21
N SER A 2 -24.75 9.27 -30.36
CA SER A 2 -23.30 9.02 -30.46
C SER A 2 -22.44 10.25 -30.78
N SER A 3 -23.05 11.38 -31.17
CA SER A 3 -22.29 12.58 -31.59
C SER A 3 -21.79 13.45 -30.42
N THR A 4 -22.43 13.41 -29.25
CA THR A 4 -22.03 14.19 -28.07
C THR A 4 -20.82 13.59 -27.33
N LEU A 5 -20.65 12.27 -27.37
CA LEU A 5 -19.51 11.57 -26.75
C LEU A 5 -18.19 11.79 -27.51
N SER A 6 -18.24 11.99 -28.83
CA SER A 6 -17.03 12.27 -29.64
C SER A 6 -16.52 13.69 -29.41
N THR A 7 -17.40 14.66 -29.14
CA THR A 7 -17.06 16.05 -28.81
C THR A 7 -16.41 16.16 -27.44
N LEU A 8 -16.81 15.32 -26.47
CA LEU A 8 -16.22 15.26 -25.13
C LEU A 8 -14.76 14.80 -25.12
N ARG A 9 -14.35 13.93 -26.06
CA ARG A 9 -12.95 13.49 -26.19
C ARG A 9 -11.99 14.61 -26.59
N LYS A 10 -12.49 15.68 -27.23
CA LYS A 10 -11.69 16.82 -27.73
C LYS A 10 -11.55 17.98 -26.74
N LEU A 11 -12.27 17.95 -25.62
CA LEU A 11 -12.19 19.00 -24.59
C LEU A 11 -10.95 18.83 -23.69
N PRO A 12 -10.37 19.91 -23.15
CA PRO A 12 -9.38 19.83 -22.07
C PRO A 12 -9.95 19.08 -20.86
N HIS A 13 -9.11 18.30 -20.17
CA HIS A 13 -9.51 17.42 -19.05
C HIS A 13 -10.37 18.14 -17.99
N LYS A 14 -10.02 19.39 -17.63
CA LYS A 14 -10.73 20.22 -16.64
C LYS A 14 -12.17 20.56 -17.07
N LEU A 15 -12.42 20.77 -18.36
CA LEU A 15 -13.76 21.07 -18.88
C LEU A 15 -14.63 19.82 -18.96
N ARG A 16 -14.03 18.64 -19.21
CA ARG A 16 -14.75 17.36 -19.16
C ARG A 16 -15.28 17.09 -17.76
N GLN A 17 -14.43 17.21 -16.74
CA GLN A 17 -14.83 17.00 -15.35
C GLN A 17 -15.96 17.94 -14.91
N LEU A 18 -15.87 19.24 -15.24
CA LEU A 18 -16.91 20.22 -14.94
C LEU A 18 -18.23 19.94 -15.68
N SER A 19 -18.18 19.61 -16.97
CA SER A 19 -19.38 19.24 -17.75
C SER A 19 -20.05 17.97 -17.23
N ARG A 20 -19.26 17.02 -16.71
CA ARG A 20 -19.72 15.75 -16.13
C ARG A 20 -20.43 15.99 -14.80
N SER A 21 -19.85 16.81 -13.92
CA SER A 21 -20.47 17.20 -12.65
C SER A 21 -21.79 17.96 -12.85
N LEU A 22 -21.85 18.87 -13.82
CA LEU A 22 -23.06 19.63 -14.13
C LEU A 22 -24.16 18.74 -14.76
N TYR A 23 -23.79 17.78 -15.59
CA TYR A 23 -24.72 16.79 -16.14
C TYR A 23 -25.32 15.89 -15.06
N LEU A 24 -24.50 15.39 -14.13
CA LEU A 24 -24.94 14.53 -13.02
C LEU A 24 -25.87 15.27 -12.05
N LEU A 25 -25.63 16.57 -11.82
CA LEU A 25 -26.53 17.45 -11.07
C LEU A 25 -27.91 17.61 -11.72
N ALA A 26 -27.99 17.58 -13.05
CA ALA A 26 -29.24 17.74 -13.79
C ALA A 26 -30.00 16.41 -13.98
N ALA A 27 -29.31 15.27 -13.91
CA ALA A 27 -29.87 13.95 -14.21
C ALA A 27 -30.63 13.30 -13.03
N ASP A 28 -30.45 13.75 -11.78
CA ASP A 28 -31.19 13.26 -10.61
C ASP A 28 -31.98 14.36 -9.89
N PRO A 29 -33.29 14.54 -10.24
CA PRO A 29 -34.18 15.53 -9.64
C PRO A 29 -34.37 15.40 -8.14
N ARG A 30 -34.12 14.22 -7.55
CA ARG A 30 -34.40 13.94 -6.12
C ARG A 30 -33.31 14.46 -5.21
N GLN A 31 -32.07 14.56 -5.70
CA GLN A 31 -30.92 15.06 -4.93
C GLN A 31 -30.57 16.53 -5.20
N LEU A 32 -31.26 17.18 -6.14
CA LEU A 32 -31.05 18.58 -6.51
C LEU A 32 -31.13 19.54 -5.30
N GLY A 33 -32.04 19.27 -4.35
CA GLY A 33 -32.20 20.08 -3.13
C GLY A 33 -31.06 19.92 -2.11
N SER A 34 -30.51 18.72 -1.92
CA SER A 34 -29.39 18.47 -0.99
C SER A 34 -28.07 18.92 -1.60
N ASN A 35 -27.88 18.67 -2.90
CA ASN A 35 -26.67 19.03 -3.63
C ASN A 35 -26.56 20.54 -3.83
N SER A 36 -27.65 21.24 -4.12
CA SER A 36 -27.66 22.72 -4.16
C SER A 36 -27.30 23.34 -2.81
N ARG A 37 -27.78 22.79 -1.69
CA ARG A 37 -27.40 23.24 -0.34
C ARG A 37 -25.93 22.97 -0.02
N ARG A 38 -25.40 21.81 -0.42
CA ARG A 38 -23.98 21.46 -0.27
C ARG A 38 -23.08 22.38 -1.09
N LEU A 39 -23.43 22.63 -2.35
CA LEU A 39 -22.72 23.55 -3.25
C LEU A 39 -22.77 24.98 -2.74
N TRP A 40 -23.93 25.42 -2.25
CA TRP A 40 -24.10 26.76 -1.72
C TRP A 40 -23.34 26.96 -0.40
N ARG A 41 -23.31 25.95 0.48
CA ARG A 41 -22.43 25.95 1.66
C ARG A 41 -20.96 25.99 1.26
N ALA A 42 -20.53 25.11 0.35
CA ALA A 42 -19.17 25.09 -0.17
C ALA A 42 -18.75 26.44 -0.75
N TRP A 43 -19.62 27.10 -1.51
CA TRP A 43 -19.39 28.46 -2.00
C TRP A 43 -19.29 29.48 -0.88
N ARG A 44 -20.15 29.42 0.15
CA ARG A 44 -20.10 30.35 1.29
C ARG A 44 -18.89 30.14 2.20
N THR A 45 -18.41 28.91 2.34
CA THR A 45 -17.30 28.59 3.26
C THR A 45 -15.92 28.70 2.60
N GLY A 46 -15.82 28.50 1.28
CA GLY A 46 -14.53 28.51 0.59
C GLY A 46 -14.56 28.97 -0.87
N GLY A 47 -15.58 29.74 -1.26
CA GLY A 47 -15.67 30.40 -2.55
C GLY A 47 -15.65 29.44 -3.75
N SER A 48 -15.10 29.91 -4.88
CA SER A 48 -15.08 29.16 -6.15
C SER A 48 -14.24 27.88 -6.09
N GLN A 49 -13.23 27.82 -5.20
CA GLN A 49 -12.37 26.64 -5.03
C GLN A 49 -13.10 25.50 -4.30
N MET A 50 -13.74 25.79 -3.17
CA MET A 50 -14.50 24.78 -2.42
C MET A 50 -15.77 24.37 -3.18
N LEU A 51 -16.41 25.30 -3.90
CA LEU A 51 -17.49 24.97 -4.84
C LEU A 51 -17.01 24.00 -5.93
N LYS A 52 -15.81 24.21 -6.49
CA LYS A 52 -15.23 23.31 -7.50
C LYS A 52 -14.89 21.94 -6.93
N HIS A 53 -14.30 21.87 -5.74
CA HIS A 53 -14.04 20.61 -5.03
C HIS A 53 -15.34 19.84 -4.79
N GLN A 54 -16.37 20.52 -4.30
CA GLN A 54 -17.68 19.94 -4.06
C GLN A 54 -18.38 19.53 -5.37
N LEU A 55 -18.20 20.28 -6.46
CA LEU A 55 -18.69 19.90 -7.79
C LEU A 55 -18.03 18.63 -8.30
N LEU A 56 -16.72 18.48 -8.11
CA LEU A 56 -15.97 17.28 -8.51
C LEU A 56 -16.34 16.06 -7.65
N SER A 57 -16.73 16.28 -6.38
CA SER A 57 -17.17 15.21 -5.47
C SER A 57 -18.64 14.78 -5.67
N LEU A 58 -19.44 15.52 -6.45
CA LEU A 58 -20.86 15.19 -6.74
C LEU A 58 -21.04 14.11 -7.82
N GLY A 59 -19.96 13.39 -8.14
CA GLY A 59 -19.91 12.44 -9.24
C GLY A 59 -20.57 11.08 -9.02
N HIS A 60 -21.10 10.79 -7.82
CA HIS A 60 -21.61 9.47 -7.52
C HIS A 60 -22.57 9.48 -6.30
N PRO A 61 -23.88 9.30 -6.49
CA PRO A 61 -24.77 8.99 -5.39
C PRO A 61 -24.52 7.58 -4.80
N ASP A 62 -23.81 6.71 -5.53
CA ASP A 62 -23.49 5.31 -5.16
C ASP A 62 -21.99 4.96 -5.22
N ALA A 63 -21.08 5.93 -5.22
CA ALA A 63 -19.67 5.61 -4.96
C ALA A 63 -19.59 5.23 -3.48
N PRO A 64 -18.83 4.18 -3.11
CA PRO A 64 -18.41 4.04 -1.74
C PRO A 64 -17.63 5.31 -1.41
N THR A 65 -18.29 6.25 -0.72
CA THR A 65 -17.59 7.31 -0.01
C THR A 65 -16.60 6.57 0.86
N VAL A 66 -15.29 6.82 0.71
CA VAL A 66 -14.29 6.37 1.69
C VAL A 66 -14.90 6.71 3.04
N PRO A 67 -15.27 5.72 3.86
CA PRO A 67 -16.03 6.02 5.06
C PRO A 67 -15.07 6.77 5.96
N VAL A 68 -15.23 8.09 6.02
CA VAL A 68 -14.55 8.91 7.00
C VAL A 68 -15.07 8.40 8.33
N ALA A 69 -14.17 8.00 9.23
CA ALA A 69 -14.58 7.60 10.56
C ALA A 69 -15.52 8.67 11.14
N PRO A 70 -16.54 8.29 11.93
CA PRO A 70 -17.43 9.22 12.62
C PRO A 70 -16.66 10.38 13.26
N THR A 71 -17.26 11.57 13.29
CA THR A 71 -16.59 12.81 13.75
C THR A 71 -16.01 12.69 15.18
N ASP A 72 -16.58 11.82 16.01
CA ASP A 72 -16.18 11.50 17.37
C ASP A 72 -15.06 10.44 17.48
N ALA A 73 -14.82 9.62 16.44
CA ALA A 73 -13.85 8.53 16.49
C ALA A 73 -12.42 8.99 16.86
N TRP A 74 -12.05 10.20 16.44
CA TRP A 74 -10.77 10.81 16.84
C TRP A 74 -10.76 11.24 18.31
N GLN A 75 -11.85 11.82 18.81
CA GLN A 75 -11.96 12.25 20.19
C GLN A 75 -11.95 11.04 21.13
N ASP A 76 -12.66 9.98 20.76
CA ASP A 76 -12.65 8.70 21.46
C ASP A 76 -11.25 8.09 21.47
N TYR A 77 -10.54 8.11 20.33
CA TYR A 77 -9.14 7.69 20.26
C TYR A 77 -8.25 8.49 21.21
N GLN A 78 -8.35 9.82 21.21
CA GLN A 78 -7.57 10.70 22.08
C GLN A 78 -7.89 10.45 23.57
N GLN A 79 -9.16 10.22 23.91
CA GLN A 79 -9.58 9.91 25.27
C GLN A 79 -9.05 8.56 25.75
N ARG A 80 -9.16 7.51 24.91
CA ARG A 80 -8.61 6.18 25.21
C ARG A 80 -7.09 6.22 25.30
N LEU A 81 -6.42 6.92 24.38
CA LEU A 81 -4.98 7.14 24.44
C LEU A 81 -4.60 7.74 25.80
N ALA A 82 -5.25 8.83 26.20
CA ALA A 82 -4.95 9.53 27.46
C ALA A 82 -5.21 8.68 28.71
N ASN A 83 -6.32 7.93 28.74
CA ASN A 83 -6.78 7.24 29.95
C ASN A 83 -6.31 5.79 30.08
N GLU A 84 -6.09 5.09 28.96
CA GLU A 84 -5.78 3.65 28.94
C GLU A 84 -4.33 3.39 28.52
N VAL A 85 -3.83 4.09 27.50
CA VAL A 85 -2.53 3.79 26.88
C VAL A 85 -1.38 4.58 27.51
N LEU A 86 -1.49 5.91 27.62
CA LEU A 86 -0.41 6.75 28.15
C LEU A 86 0.03 6.36 29.57
N PRO A 87 -0.86 5.96 30.52
CA PRO A 87 -0.43 5.51 31.84
C PRO A 87 0.48 4.28 31.78
N VAL A 88 0.16 3.30 30.92
CA VAL A 88 0.98 2.10 30.72
C VAL A 88 2.34 2.48 30.14
N LEU A 89 2.36 3.31 29.08
CA LEU A 89 3.61 3.73 28.46
C LEU A 89 4.50 4.55 29.43
N ARG A 90 3.91 5.37 30.30
CA ARG A 90 4.66 6.09 31.35
C ARG A 90 5.29 5.15 32.36
N ALA A 91 4.59 4.07 32.75
CA ALA A 91 5.14 3.05 33.63
C ALA A 91 6.31 2.31 32.97
N GLU A 92 6.20 1.98 31.68
CA GLU A 92 7.30 1.39 30.92
C GLU A 92 8.51 2.33 30.84
N ILE A 93 8.29 3.61 30.55
CA ILE A 93 9.36 4.64 30.51
C ILE A 93 10.09 4.73 31.85
N ALA A 94 9.34 4.73 32.97
CA ALA A 94 9.91 4.78 34.31
C ALA A 94 10.77 3.54 34.65
N ALA A 95 10.51 2.41 33.99
CA ALA A 95 11.24 1.16 34.17
C ALA A 95 12.46 1.01 33.24
N LEU A 96 12.71 1.95 32.33
CA LEU A 96 13.84 1.87 31.40
C LEU A 96 15.19 1.99 32.11
N THR A 97 16.07 1.01 31.89
CA THR A 97 17.43 1.01 32.43
C THR A 97 18.45 1.64 31.48
N GLN A 98 18.18 1.62 30.17
CA GLN A 98 19.07 2.16 29.13
C GLN A 98 18.25 2.92 28.08
N PRO A 99 17.75 4.13 28.40
CA PRO A 99 16.97 4.91 27.46
C PRO A 99 17.82 5.39 26.28
N VAL A 100 17.25 5.32 25.08
CA VAL A 100 17.87 5.85 23.86
C VAL A 100 17.36 7.27 23.61
N SER A 101 18.26 8.21 23.38
CA SER A 101 17.88 9.58 22.99
C SER A 101 17.46 9.63 21.52
N ILE A 102 16.54 10.54 21.18
CA ILE A 102 16.06 10.79 19.80
C ILE A 102 16.25 12.26 19.43
N SER A 103 16.85 12.55 18.27
CA SER A 103 16.92 13.91 17.73
C SER A 103 15.74 14.17 16.79
N ILE A 104 15.03 15.28 16.97
CA ILE A 104 13.92 15.69 16.12
C ILE A 104 14.43 16.81 15.20
N LEU A 105 14.40 16.61 13.89
CA LEU A 105 14.91 17.57 12.91
C LEU A 105 13.77 18.43 12.38
N VAL A 106 13.92 19.76 12.49
CA VAL A 106 12.91 20.73 12.06
C VAL A 106 13.55 21.79 11.17
N PRO A 107 13.49 21.65 9.84
CA PRO A 107 13.75 22.77 8.94
C PRO A 107 12.63 23.81 9.11
N THR A 108 12.97 25.10 9.18
CA THR A 108 12.02 26.19 9.45
C THR A 108 12.18 27.33 8.47
N TYR A 109 11.07 27.85 7.93
CA TYR A 109 11.07 29.08 7.13
C TYR A 109 9.71 29.78 7.18
N ASN A 110 9.69 31.03 7.66
CA ASN A 110 8.51 31.91 7.61
C ASN A 110 7.23 31.32 8.22
N THR A 111 7.37 30.50 9.26
CA THR A 111 6.27 29.82 9.94
C THR A 111 5.35 30.81 10.67
N ASP A 112 4.05 30.52 10.63
CA ASP A 112 3.06 31.22 11.45
C ASP A 112 3.38 31.07 12.96
N PRO A 113 3.30 32.14 13.76
CA PRO A 113 3.62 32.09 15.19
C PRO A 113 2.84 31.03 15.97
N ALA A 114 1.53 30.87 15.70
CA ALA A 114 0.70 29.91 16.42
C ALA A 114 1.04 28.47 16.02
N MET A 115 1.35 28.25 14.75
CA MET A 115 1.79 26.93 14.27
C MET A 115 3.15 26.52 14.85
N LEU A 116 4.13 27.43 14.85
CA LEU A 116 5.46 27.19 15.40
C LEU A 116 5.39 26.90 16.91
N THR A 117 4.61 27.70 17.65
CA THR A 117 4.39 27.49 19.09
C THR A 117 3.78 26.12 19.35
N ALA A 118 2.69 25.77 18.64
CA ALA A 118 2.03 24.49 18.81
C ALA A 118 2.92 23.29 18.45
N MET A 119 3.78 23.42 17.42
CA MET A 119 4.76 22.39 17.06
C MET A 119 5.74 22.15 18.22
N VAL A 120 6.35 23.21 18.76
CA VAL A 120 7.29 23.08 19.89
C VAL A 120 6.60 22.57 21.15
N ASP A 121 5.38 23.01 21.43
CA ASP A 121 4.60 22.52 22.57
C ASP A 121 4.27 21.02 22.42
N SER A 122 4.01 20.53 21.20
CA SER A 122 3.79 19.10 20.96
C SER A 122 5.04 18.25 21.23
N VAL A 123 6.24 18.82 21.01
CA VAL A 123 7.52 18.19 21.36
C VAL A 123 7.76 18.23 22.87
N ARG A 124 7.50 19.38 23.51
CA ARG A 124 7.61 19.52 24.98
C ARG A 124 6.66 18.60 25.75
N ALA A 125 5.48 18.34 25.18
CA ALA A 125 4.45 17.50 25.76
C ALA A 125 4.71 15.98 25.60
N GLN A 126 5.79 15.58 24.91
CA GLN A 126 6.13 14.16 24.75
C GLN A 126 6.31 13.49 26.12
N ILE A 127 5.72 12.31 26.29
CA ILE A 127 5.82 11.55 27.55
C ILE A 127 7.23 11.01 27.80
N TYR A 128 8.03 10.91 26.75
CA TYR A 128 9.41 10.44 26.79
C TYR A 128 10.35 11.64 26.96
N PRO A 129 11.22 11.68 27.98
CA PRO A 129 12.03 12.86 28.25
C PRO A 129 13.33 12.93 27.45
N HIS A 130 13.78 11.81 26.85
CA HIS A 130 15.09 11.71 26.20
C HIS A 130 15.02 12.11 24.73
N TRP A 131 14.81 13.39 24.47
CA TRP A 131 14.84 13.96 23.13
C TRP A 131 15.68 15.23 23.09
N GLU A 132 16.06 15.61 21.88
CA GLU A 132 16.56 16.94 21.54
C GLU A 132 15.86 17.44 20.27
N LEU A 133 15.62 18.74 20.20
CA LEU A 133 14.93 19.38 19.08
C LEU A 133 15.93 20.22 18.30
N CYS A 134 16.29 19.78 17.10
CA CYS A 134 17.27 20.41 16.23
C CYS A 134 16.55 21.26 15.19
N ILE A 135 16.45 22.56 15.46
CA ILE A 135 15.78 23.52 14.58
C ILE A 135 16.82 24.24 13.71
N ALA A 136 16.57 24.27 12.40
CA ALA A 136 17.36 25.05 11.46
C ALA A 136 16.46 26.04 10.71
N ASP A 137 16.59 27.32 11.04
CA ASP A 137 15.93 28.41 10.34
C ASP A 137 16.68 28.73 9.04
N ASP A 138 16.01 28.60 7.90
CA ASP A 138 16.56 28.85 6.56
C ASP A 138 16.44 30.33 6.16
N ALA A 139 16.91 31.19 7.06
CA ALA A 139 16.85 32.65 6.97
C ALA A 139 15.41 33.19 6.78
N SER A 140 14.52 32.90 7.75
CA SER A 140 13.17 33.47 7.76
C SER A 140 13.18 35.00 7.61
N THR A 141 12.37 35.51 6.70
CA THR A 141 12.22 36.95 6.44
C THR A 141 11.27 37.62 7.44
N GLN A 142 10.42 36.84 8.10
CA GLN A 142 9.52 37.33 9.13
C GLN A 142 10.26 37.48 10.48
N PRO A 143 10.38 38.72 11.02
CA PRO A 143 11.21 38.98 12.20
C PRO A 143 10.81 38.19 13.45
N HIS A 144 9.53 37.86 13.60
CA HIS A 144 9.04 37.12 14.77
C HIS A 144 9.64 35.72 14.85
N VAL A 145 9.90 35.05 13.72
CA VAL A 145 10.37 33.65 13.72
C VAL A 145 11.71 33.56 14.43
N ARG A 146 12.65 34.43 14.09
CA ARG A 146 13.97 34.46 14.71
C ARG A 146 13.89 34.75 16.22
N SER A 147 13.12 35.78 16.62
CA SER A 147 12.94 36.12 18.04
C SER A 147 12.36 34.95 18.83
N MET A 148 11.30 34.33 18.31
CA MET A 148 10.64 33.20 18.94
C MET A 148 11.60 32.00 19.08
N LEU A 149 12.34 31.64 18.03
CA LEU A 149 13.28 30.53 18.10
C LEU A 149 14.39 30.76 19.14
N GLN A 150 14.91 31.99 19.23
CA GLN A 150 15.92 32.35 20.23
C GLN A 150 15.36 32.29 21.65
N GLU A 151 14.14 32.79 21.87
CA GLU A 151 13.45 32.72 23.16
C GLU A 151 13.16 31.27 23.58
N LEU A 152 12.70 30.44 22.64
CA LEU A 152 12.43 29.02 22.88
C LEU A 152 13.70 28.25 23.25
N ALA A 153 14.80 28.47 22.51
CA ALA A 153 16.08 27.86 22.79
C ALA A 153 16.69 28.29 24.14
N ALA A 154 16.42 29.53 24.57
CA ALA A 154 16.83 30.01 25.90
C ALA A 154 16.03 29.36 27.05
N GLN A 155 14.76 29.00 26.80
CA GLN A 155 13.86 28.42 27.80
C GLN A 155 13.96 26.90 27.92
N GLU A 156 14.38 26.21 26.85
CA GLU A 156 14.47 24.75 26.80
C GLU A 156 15.85 24.33 26.28
N PRO A 157 16.76 23.86 27.15
CA PRO A 157 18.14 23.53 26.78
C PRO A 157 18.26 22.32 25.83
N ARG A 158 17.20 21.52 25.68
CA ARG A 158 17.12 20.44 24.68
C ARG A 158 16.88 20.96 23.26
N ILE A 159 16.55 22.24 23.08
CA ILE A 159 16.40 22.87 21.77
C ILE A 159 17.78 23.36 21.30
N LYS A 160 18.23 22.81 20.17
CA LYS A 160 19.43 23.24 19.46
C LYS A 160 19.00 24.06 18.24
N LEU A 161 19.63 25.21 18.04
CA LEU A 161 19.21 26.17 17.04
C LEU A 161 20.35 26.52 16.08
N HIS A 162 20.07 26.43 14.78
CA HIS A 162 20.84 27.05 13.71
C HIS A 162 20.02 28.17 13.08
N LEU A 163 20.63 29.34 12.90
CA LEU A 163 20.02 30.49 12.24
C LEU A 163 20.80 30.81 10.98
N GLY A 164 20.21 30.51 9.82
CA GLY A 164 20.80 30.78 8.52
C GLY A 164 20.92 32.27 8.21
N GLU A 165 21.91 32.63 7.40
CA GLU A 165 22.13 34.01 6.91
C GLU A 165 21.39 34.27 5.58
N SER A 166 21.19 33.22 4.78
CA SER A 166 20.48 33.24 3.50
C SER A 166 19.65 31.97 3.31
N ASN A 167 18.56 32.09 2.54
CA ASN A 167 17.68 30.96 2.24
C ASN A 167 18.32 30.06 1.16
N HIS A 168 18.56 28.80 1.50
CA HIS A 168 19.14 27.79 0.60
C HIS A 168 18.19 26.63 0.29
N GLY A 169 16.99 26.64 0.86
CA GLY A 169 15.94 25.65 0.65
C GLY A 169 15.89 24.57 1.75
N VAL A 170 14.77 23.84 1.74
CA VAL A 170 14.41 22.85 2.78
C VAL A 170 15.46 21.76 2.97
N SER A 171 16.12 21.29 1.91
CA SER A 171 17.17 20.26 2.01
C SER A 171 18.41 20.76 2.74
N HIS A 172 18.82 22.01 2.47
CA HIS A 172 19.91 22.65 3.18
C HIS A 172 19.59 22.79 4.67
N ALA A 173 18.42 23.35 4.98
CA ALA A 173 17.93 23.50 6.35
C ALA A 173 17.87 22.14 7.10
N SER A 174 17.36 21.10 6.43
CA SER A 174 17.30 19.75 6.99
C SER A 174 18.70 19.18 7.28
N ASN A 175 19.67 19.43 6.41
CA ASN A 175 21.07 19.06 6.65
C ASN A 175 21.71 19.86 7.80
N ARG A 176 21.38 21.14 7.94
CA ARG A 176 21.81 21.96 9.10
C ARG A 176 21.22 21.41 10.41
N ALA A 177 19.94 21.03 10.41
CA ALA A 177 19.32 20.37 11.55
C ALA A 177 19.99 19.02 11.88
N LEU A 178 20.28 18.20 10.86
CA LEU A 178 21.01 16.93 11.02
C LEU A 178 22.43 17.12 11.59
N ALA A 179 23.09 18.24 11.29
CA ALA A 179 24.40 18.57 11.83
C ALA A 179 24.36 18.90 13.33
N LEU A 180 23.24 19.40 13.85
CA LEU A 180 23.02 19.65 15.29
C LEU A 180 22.74 18.37 16.07
N ALA A 181 22.21 17.33 15.40
CA ALA A 181 21.81 16.08 16.02
C ALA A 181 23.00 15.33 16.64
N THR A 182 22.82 14.86 17.87
CA THR A 182 23.80 14.05 18.62
C THR A 182 23.26 12.68 19.02
N SER A 183 21.95 12.47 18.89
CA SER A 183 21.33 11.18 19.22
C SER A 183 21.59 10.13 18.15
N PRO A 184 21.58 8.82 18.48
CA PRO A 184 21.83 7.73 17.53
C PRO A 184 20.74 7.55 16.49
N PHE A 185 19.56 8.12 16.73
CA PHE A 185 18.41 8.06 15.84
C PHE A 185 17.78 9.44 15.68
N VAL A 186 17.35 9.77 14.46
CA VAL A 186 16.67 11.03 14.14
C VAL A 186 15.24 10.79 13.66
N VAL A 187 14.37 11.77 13.86
CA VAL A 187 12.99 11.81 13.38
C VAL A 187 12.74 13.13 12.68
N LEU A 188 11.99 13.12 11.58
CA LEU A 188 11.60 14.33 10.86
C LEU A 188 10.29 14.90 11.43
N LEU A 189 10.23 16.22 11.56
CA LEU A 189 9.03 16.97 11.95
C LEU A 189 8.98 18.29 11.19
N ASP A 190 7.87 18.57 10.53
CA ASP A 190 7.66 19.86 9.88
C ASP A 190 7.30 20.93 10.90
N HIS A 191 7.78 22.15 10.67
CA HIS A 191 7.69 23.27 11.60
C HIS A 191 6.25 23.72 11.90
N ASP A 192 5.29 23.26 11.10
CA ASP A 192 3.87 23.56 11.14
C ASP A 192 2.99 22.32 11.37
N ASP A 193 3.56 21.23 11.90
CA ASP A 193 2.83 20.00 12.24
C ASP A 193 2.96 19.64 13.72
N LEU A 194 2.27 18.57 14.16
CA LEU A 194 2.22 18.15 15.56
C LEU A 194 2.57 16.67 15.73
N LEU A 195 3.28 16.36 16.81
CA LEU A 195 3.48 14.99 17.27
C LEU A 195 2.41 14.57 18.28
N GLN A 196 2.02 13.29 18.24
CA GLN A 196 1.20 12.69 19.30
C GLN A 196 2.03 12.50 20.57
N PRO A 197 1.43 12.53 21.79
CA PRO A 197 2.18 12.51 23.06
C PRO A 197 3.13 11.32 23.25
N GLN A 198 2.81 10.17 22.64
CA GLN A 198 3.57 8.92 22.68
C GLN A 198 4.58 8.76 21.54
N ALA A 199 4.60 9.65 20.54
CA ALA A 199 5.32 9.47 19.29
C ALA A 199 6.81 9.16 19.49
N ILE A 200 7.51 9.98 20.26
CA ILE A 200 8.96 9.80 20.46
C ILE A 200 9.25 8.56 21.32
N TYR A 201 8.36 8.19 22.26
CA TYR A 201 8.53 6.93 22.99
C TYR A 201 8.41 5.72 22.06
N ARG A 202 7.43 5.70 21.15
CA ARG A 202 7.25 4.59 20.20
C ARG A 202 8.47 4.41 19.29
N VAL A 203 9.09 5.52 18.88
CA VAL A 203 10.36 5.50 18.15
C VAL A 203 11.45 4.89 19.02
N ALA A 204 11.68 5.40 20.23
CA ALA A 204 12.70 4.89 21.14
C ALA A 204 12.49 3.40 21.48
N GLN A 205 11.25 2.99 21.72
CA GLN A 205 10.85 1.61 21.99
C GLN A 205 11.24 0.69 20.82
N SER A 206 10.95 1.10 19.57
CA SER A 206 11.38 0.34 18.40
C SER A 206 12.90 0.33 18.23
N VAL A 207 13.58 1.44 18.51
CA VAL A 207 15.06 1.47 18.45
C VAL A 207 15.69 0.48 19.43
N MET A 208 15.15 0.39 20.65
CA MET A 208 15.64 -0.55 21.67
C MET A 208 15.28 -2.01 21.35
N ALA A 209 14.08 -2.27 20.83
CA ALA A 209 13.58 -3.63 20.60
C ALA A 209 14.00 -4.22 19.26
N ASP A 210 14.05 -3.40 18.21
CA ASP A 210 14.14 -3.85 16.82
C ASP A 210 15.42 -3.37 16.13
N ASP A 211 16.12 -2.36 16.67
CA ASP A 211 17.32 -1.76 16.07
C ASP A 211 17.16 -1.44 14.56
N PRO A 212 16.20 -0.57 14.18
CA PRO A 212 15.90 -0.26 12.79
C PRO A 212 16.94 0.69 12.18
N ASP A 213 17.09 0.61 10.86
CA ASP A 213 17.81 1.62 10.07
C ASP A 213 16.89 2.76 9.64
N MET A 214 15.63 2.43 9.39
CA MET A 214 14.54 3.36 9.08
C MET A 214 13.27 2.89 9.78
N LEU A 215 12.44 3.82 10.23
CA LEU A 215 11.08 3.53 10.64
C LEU A 215 10.11 4.58 10.15
N TYR A 216 8.83 4.23 10.08
CA TYR A 216 7.76 5.15 9.75
C TYR A 216 6.46 4.80 10.48
N SER A 217 5.60 5.80 10.68
CA SER A 217 4.30 5.65 11.35
C SER A 217 3.11 5.91 10.42
N ASP A 218 1.91 5.76 10.96
CA ASP A 218 0.71 6.33 10.36
C ASP A 218 0.57 7.80 10.74
N GLU A 219 -0.28 8.51 10.00
CA GLU A 219 -0.56 9.94 10.23
C GLU A 219 -2.03 10.28 9.99
N VAL A 220 -2.42 11.45 10.48
CA VAL A 220 -3.75 12.02 10.28
C VAL A 220 -3.61 13.43 9.72
N LEU A 221 -4.34 13.74 8.65
CA LEU A 221 -4.48 15.09 8.14
C LEU A 221 -5.58 15.81 8.92
N VAL A 222 -5.29 17.00 9.41
CA VAL A 222 -6.18 17.81 10.24
C VAL A 222 -6.35 19.23 9.69
N SER A 223 -7.38 19.91 10.17
CA SER A 223 -7.59 21.36 9.98
C SER A 223 -6.41 22.18 10.50
N PRO A 224 -6.26 23.46 10.08
CA PRO A 224 -5.13 24.30 10.53
C PRO A 224 -5.04 24.47 12.06
N ASP A 225 -6.17 24.41 12.76
CA ASP A 225 -6.23 24.47 14.23
C ASP A 225 -6.00 23.11 14.92
N GLY A 226 -5.80 22.04 14.15
CA GLY A 226 -5.58 20.68 14.64
C GLY A 226 -6.83 19.99 15.21
N LYS A 227 -8.02 20.61 15.12
CA LYS A 227 -9.21 20.12 15.83
C LYS A 227 -10.08 19.16 15.03
N GLN A 228 -10.07 19.26 13.71
CA GLN A 228 -10.88 18.44 12.82
C GLN A 228 -10.01 17.50 12.00
N VAL A 229 -10.29 16.21 12.05
CA VAL A 229 -9.69 15.24 11.13
C VAL A 229 -10.31 15.35 9.75
N LEU A 230 -9.45 15.45 8.74
CA LEU A 230 -9.79 15.47 7.32
C LEU A 230 -9.58 14.11 6.67
N GLN A 231 -8.50 13.40 7.05
CA GLN A 231 -8.17 12.08 6.47
C GLN A 231 -7.22 11.29 7.39
N TYR A 232 -7.38 9.97 7.43
CA TYR A 232 -6.42 9.05 8.05
C TYR A 232 -5.56 8.36 7.00
N PHE A 233 -4.27 8.15 7.30
CA PHE A 233 -3.34 7.43 6.43
C PHE A 233 -2.76 6.22 7.16
N HIS A 234 -3.39 5.07 6.93
CA HIS A 234 -3.00 3.78 7.50
C HIS A 234 -2.14 2.99 6.51
N ARG A 235 -0.90 2.71 6.90
CA ARG A 235 0.12 2.19 5.97
C ARG A 235 0.28 0.66 6.09
N PRO A 236 0.68 -0.03 5.02
CA PRO A 236 1.10 -1.43 5.13
C PRO A 236 2.49 -1.52 5.78
N ALA A 237 2.96 -2.76 6.03
CA ALA A 237 4.39 -3.04 6.13
C ALA A 237 5.18 -2.47 4.94
N PHE A 238 6.50 -2.36 5.07
CA PHE A 238 7.33 -1.78 4.03
C PHE A 238 7.17 -2.53 2.71
N SER A 239 6.81 -1.79 1.67
CA SER A 239 6.36 -2.29 0.37
C SER A 239 7.19 -1.59 -0.71
N PRO A 240 8.35 -2.15 -1.10
CA PRO A 240 9.25 -1.53 -2.07
C PRO A 240 8.58 -1.15 -3.39
N GLU A 241 7.72 -2.03 -3.93
CA GLU A 241 7.05 -1.73 -5.20
C GLU A 241 5.95 -0.69 -5.03
N TYR A 242 5.30 -0.66 -3.87
CA TYR A 242 4.38 0.44 -3.57
C TYR A 242 5.10 1.77 -3.47
N LEU A 243 6.28 1.83 -2.83
CA LEU A 243 7.09 3.05 -2.75
C LEU A 243 7.51 3.55 -4.14
N ARG A 244 7.77 2.64 -5.09
CA ARG A 244 8.04 3.00 -6.49
C ARG A 244 6.79 3.48 -7.22
N SER A 245 5.64 2.88 -6.95
CA SER A 245 4.36 3.25 -7.58
C SER A 245 3.72 4.50 -6.97
N HIS A 246 3.98 4.79 -5.70
CA HIS A 246 3.39 5.87 -4.92
C HIS A 246 4.29 6.22 -3.71
N PRO A 247 4.69 7.48 -3.49
CA PRO A 247 5.48 7.89 -2.32
C PRO A 247 4.60 7.89 -1.06
N TYR A 248 4.20 6.70 -0.61
CA TYR A 248 3.20 6.51 0.44
C TYR A 248 3.76 6.76 1.85
N ILE A 249 5.07 6.78 2.00
CA ILE A 249 5.79 7.10 3.25
C ILE A 249 6.18 8.57 3.19
N VAL A 250 5.63 9.38 4.11
CA VAL A 250 5.87 10.83 4.15
C VAL A 250 6.19 11.27 5.58
N HIS A 251 5.21 11.18 6.49
CA HIS A 251 5.40 11.48 7.93
C HIS A 251 4.69 10.44 8.82
N MET A 252 5.14 10.21 10.06
CA MET A 252 6.44 10.56 10.62
C MET A 252 7.47 9.52 10.18
N VAL A 253 8.67 9.94 9.80
CA VAL A 253 9.77 9.04 9.38
C VAL A 253 10.99 9.29 10.25
N GLY A 254 11.68 8.22 10.61
CA GLY A 254 12.92 8.29 11.37
C GLY A 254 14.01 7.40 10.82
N PHE A 255 15.25 7.76 11.11
CA PHE A 255 16.45 7.16 10.51
C PHE A 255 17.54 6.97 11.56
N ARG A 256 18.34 5.91 11.39
CA ARG A 256 19.61 5.79 12.09
C ARG A 256 20.52 6.95 11.68
N THR A 257 20.96 7.75 12.65
CA THR A 257 21.73 8.98 12.39
C THR A 257 23.00 8.70 11.61
N ALA A 258 23.70 7.62 11.95
CA ALA A 258 24.94 7.21 11.28
C ALA A 258 24.70 6.83 9.80
N LEU A 259 23.61 6.14 9.48
CA LEU A 259 23.26 5.77 8.12
C LEU A 259 22.87 7.01 7.30
N LEU A 260 22.05 7.90 7.87
CA LEU A 260 21.66 9.13 7.19
C LEU A 260 22.87 9.99 6.82
N ARG A 261 23.85 10.08 7.74
CA ARG A 261 25.12 10.79 7.50
C ARG A 261 26.00 10.12 6.46
N SER A 262 26.10 8.78 6.46
CA SER A 262 26.92 8.07 5.47
C SER A 262 26.37 8.19 4.05
N LEU A 263 25.05 8.40 3.91
CA LEU A 263 24.38 8.67 2.64
C LEU A 263 24.43 10.15 2.21
N GLY A 264 25.08 11.03 3.00
CA GLY A 264 25.20 12.46 2.71
C GLY A 264 23.99 13.31 3.08
N GLY A 265 23.01 12.77 3.82
CA GLY A 265 21.81 13.51 4.22
C GLY A 265 20.83 13.77 3.07
N PHE A 266 20.21 14.95 3.08
CA PHE A 266 19.29 15.44 2.06
C PHE A 266 20.07 15.99 0.85
N ASP A 267 19.60 15.72 -0.36
CA ASP A 267 20.20 16.27 -1.59
C ASP A 267 19.84 17.77 -1.71
N GLU A 268 20.79 18.65 -1.42
CA GLU A 268 20.58 20.11 -1.45
C GLU A 268 20.23 20.66 -2.84
N ALA A 269 20.41 19.89 -3.91
CA ALA A 269 19.93 20.26 -5.24
C ALA A 269 18.40 20.12 -5.38
N LEU A 270 17.74 19.40 -4.46
CA LEU A 270 16.29 19.20 -4.46
C LEU A 270 15.62 20.15 -3.49
N GLY A 271 14.79 21.07 -4.00
CA GLY A 271 13.86 21.88 -3.20
C GLY A 271 12.43 21.30 -3.12
N ILE A 272 12.18 20.19 -3.81
CA ILE A 272 10.90 19.47 -3.91
C ILE A 272 11.22 17.98 -4.04
N SER A 273 10.40 17.12 -3.44
CA SER A 273 10.55 15.65 -3.46
C SER A 273 11.87 15.15 -2.85
N GLN A 274 12.50 15.96 -2.01
CA GLN A 274 13.74 15.64 -1.28
C GLN A 274 13.54 14.50 -0.27
N ASP A 275 12.34 14.42 0.31
CA ASP A 275 11.87 13.34 1.18
C ASP A 275 11.79 12.02 0.42
N TYR A 276 11.19 12.02 -0.78
CA TYR A 276 11.07 10.83 -1.61
C TYR A 276 12.44 10.30 -2.05
N ASP A 277 13.36 11.18 -2.48
CA ASP A 277 14.74 10.80 -2.81
C ASP A 277 15.46 10.19 -1.61
N LEU A 278 15.33 10.83 -0.45
CA LEU A 278 15.97 10.34 0.77
C LEU A 278 15.44 8.97 1.18
N ILE A 279 14.12 8.79 1.21
CA ILE A 279 13.48 7.52 1.59
C ILE A 279 13.90 6.41 0.63
N LEU A 280 13.96 6.67 -0.68
CA LEU A 280 14.48 5.71 -1.66
C LEU A 280 15.93 5.34 -1.36
N ARG A 281 16.84 6.31 -1.20
CA ARG A 281 18.26 6.06 -0.87
C ARG A 281 18.46 5.30 0.43
N VAL A 282 17.71 5.65 1.47
CA VAL A 282 17.78 4.93 2.75
C VAL A 282 17.24 3.52 2.57
N SER A 283 16.13 3.33 1.86
CA SER A 283 15.56 2.01 1.61
C SER A 283 16.48 1.10 0.77
N GLU A 284 17.37 1.67 -0.04
CA GLU A 284 18.41 0.93 -0.76
C GLU A 284 19.45 0.35 0.22
N ALA A 285 19.88 1.15 1.20
CA ALA A 285 20.93 0.81 2.16
C ALA A 285 20.46 0.10 3.44
N ALA A 286 19.19 0.27 3.81
CA ALA A 286 18.63 -0.27 5.06
C ALA A 286 18.58 -1.80 5.03
N SER A 287 19.09 -2.41 6.09
CA SER A 287 18.92 -3.83 6.36
C SER A 287 17.62 -4.11 7.11
N ARG A 288 17.16 -3.15 7.93
CA ARG A 288 15.91 -3.26 8.68
C ARG A 288 15.06 -1.99 8.60
N ILE A 289 13.79 -2.16 8.21
CA ILE A 289 12.80 -1.09 8.13
C ILE A 289 11.60 -1.48 8.99
N VAL A 290 11.12 -0.58 9.85
CA VAL A 290 10.01 -0.86 10.77
C VAL A 290 8.82 0.06 10.51
N HIS A 291 7.63 -0.53 10.35
CA HIS A 291 6.37 0.21 10.39
C HIS A 291 5.77 0.15 11.81
N LEU A 292 5.42 1.33 12.33
CA LEU A 292 4.68 1.52 13.56
C LEU A 292 3.19 1.74 13.20
N PRO A 293 2.30 0.73 13.36
CA PRO A 293 0.89 0.81 12.95
C PRO A 293 0.03 1.64 13.92
N GLU A 294 0.44 2.89 14.14
CA GLU A 294 -0.18 3.83 15.07
C GLU A 294 -0.12 5.25 14.51
N LEU A 295 -1.18 6.02 14.72
CA LEU A 295 -1.25 7.44 14.35
C LEU A 295 -0.33 8.23 15.28
N LEU A 296 0.87 8.60 14.82
CA LEU A 296 1.87 9.32 15.65
C LEU A 296 2.11 10.78 15.22
N TYR A 297 1.54 11.17 14.07
CA TYR A 297 1.76 12.47 13.44
C TYR A 297 0.44 13.12 13.03
N GLN A 298 0.29 14.42 13.29
CA GLN A 298 -0.82 15.24 12.80
C GLN A 298 -0.29 16.23 11.76
N TRP A 299 -0.63 15.97 10.51
CA TRP A 299 -0.35 16.84 9.38
C TRP A 299 -1.41 17.94 9.31
N ARG A 300 -1.03 19.20 9.54
CA ARG A 300 -1.93 20.35 9.51
C ARG A 300 -2.01 20.94 8.11
N THR A 301 -3.23 21.19 7.65
CA THR A 301 -3.47 21.98 6.46
C THR A 301 -3.14 23.47 6.71
N HIS A 302 -2.61 24.17 5.72
CA HIS A 302 -2.41 25.63 5.81
C HIS A 302 -2.60 26.29 4.43
N THR A 303 -2.94 27.58 4.43
CA THR A 303 -3.29 28.35 3.21
C THR A 303 -2.13 28.51 2.23
N GLY A 304 -0.89 28.28 2.69
CA GLY A 304 0.35 28.32 1.93
C GLY A 304 0.74 27.02 1.21
N SER A 305 0.03 25.91 1.42
CA SER A 305 0.23 24.66 0.67
C SER A 305 -0.14 24.85 -0.81
N ALA A 306 0.78 25.43 -1.58
CA ALA A 306 0.68 25.64 -3.02
C ALA A 306 0.82 24.31 -3.77
N GLY A 307 -0.08 23.36 -3.52
CA GLY A 307 -0.07 22.04 -4.14
C GLY A 307 -0.41 22.11 -5.63
N HIS A 308 -1.33 22.98 -6.04
CA HIS A 308 -1.82 23.01 -7.42
C HIS A 308 -0.88 23.70 -8.42
N ASP A 309 -0.14 24.73 -8.01
CA ASP A 309 0.72 25.50 -8.92
C ASP A 309 2.05 24.78 -9.23
N LYS A 310 2.44 23.83 -8.38
CA LYS A 310 3.70 23.07 -8.50
C LYS A 310 3.51 21.60 -8.90
N MET A 311 2.29 21.10 -9.13
CA MET A 311 2.04 19.67 -9.41
C MET A 311 2.92 19.13 -10.55
N ALA A 312 3.05 19.89 -11.64
CA ALA A 312 3.85 19.47 -12.80
C ALA A 312 5.34 19.38 -12.44
N GLN A 313 5.84 20.32 -11.63
CA GLN A 313 7.22 20.31 -11.15
C GLN A 313 7.45 19.14 -10.19
N VAL A 314 6.53 18.89 -9.24
CA VAL A 314 6.58 17.74 -8.34
C VAL A 314 6.63 16.44 -9.13
N MET A 315 5.73 16.24 -10.10
CA MET A 315 5.74 15.02 -10.92
C MET A 315 7.04 14.86 -11.72
N ALA A 316 7.55 15.94 -12.31
CA ALA A 316 8.81 15.89 -13.06
C ALA A 316 10.00 15.53 -12.15
N THR A 317 10.11 16.18 -10.99
CA THR A 317 11.19 15.92 -10.02
C THR A 317 11.08 14.53 -9.42
N SER A 318 9.89 14.11 -8.97
CA SER A 318 9.67 12.76 -8.41
C SER A 318 9.93 11.65 -9.43
N THR A 319 9.56 11.86 -10.71
CA THR A 319 9.89 10.91 -11.79
C THR A 319 11.41 10.79 -11.96
N ALA A 320 12.13 11.92 -11.98
CA ALA A 320 13.59 11.90 -12.09
C ALA A 320 14.27 11.26 -10.87
N VAL A 321 13.74 11.49 -9.67
CA VAL A 321 14.18 10.85 -8.42
C VAL A 321 13.97 9.34 -8.47
N LEU A 322 12.80 8.88 -8.93
CA LEU A 322 12.53 7.46 -9.12
C LEU A 322 13.48 6.85 -10.16
N GLN A 323 13.76 7.52 -11.28
CA GLN A 323 14.75 7.06 -12.24
C GLN A 323 16.14 6.90 -11.60
N ARG A 324 16.59 7.88 -10.81
CA ARG A 324 17.87 7.80 -10.07
C ARG A 324 17.89 6.59 -9.13
N HIS A 325 16.78 6.25 -8.47
CA HIS A 325 16.66 5.05 -7.64
C HIS A 325 16.80 3.76 -8.46
N LEU A 326 16.12 3.67 -9.61
CA LEU A 326 16.21 2.52 -10.50
C LEU A 326 17.65 2.32 -10.99
N ASP A 327 18.33 3.40 -11.38
CA ASP A 327 19.71 3.38 -11.85
C ASP A 327 20.67 2.93 -10.74
N ARG A 328 20.55 3.47 -9.51
CA ARG A 328 21.38 3.07 -8.35
C ARG A 328 21.15 1.61 -7.93
N SER A 329 19.90 1.15 -8.04
CA SER A 329 19.50 -0.22 -7.67
C SER A 329 19.85 -1.24 -8.76
N GLY A 330 20.38 -0.82 -9.91
CA GLY A 330 20.67 -1.70 -11.05
C GLY A 330 19.41 -2.32 -11.67
N VAL A 331 18.26 -1.65 -11.55
CA VAL A 331 16.99 -2.11 -12.13
C VAL A 331 16.88 -1.55 -13.54
N ALA A 332 16.91 -2.43 -14.54
CA ALA A 332 16.76 -2.06 -15.95
C ALA A 332 15.29 -1.72 -16.28
N ALA A 333 14.86 -0.52 -15.87
CA ALA A 333 13.52 -0.01 -16.09
C ALA A 333 13.54 1.51 -16.28
N ARG A 334 12.46 2.05 -16.86
CA ARG A 334 12.22 3.49 -16.91
C ARG A 334 11.07 3.88 -16.00
N SER A 335 11.21 4.99 -15.30
CA SER A 335 10.09 5.60 -14.58
C SER A 335 9.17 6.36 -15.54
N ALA A 336 7.86 6.22 -15.37
CA ALA A 336 6.85 7.01 -16.06
C ALA A 336 5.78 7.53 -15.08
N SER A 337 5.04 8.55 -15.49
CA SER A 337 3.86 9.01 -14.73
C SER A 337 2.77 7.94 -14.78
N GLY A 338 2.17 7.67 -13.62
CA GLY A 338 1.03 6.77 -13.47
C GLY A 338 -0.31 7.45 -13.75
N VAL A 339 -1.38 6.82 -13.27
CA VAL A 339 -2.78 7.20 -13.57
C VAL A 339 -3.22 8.54 -12.97
N SER A 340 -2.51 9.06 -11.96
CA SER A 340 -2.86 10.29 -11.25
C SER A 340 -1.62 10.96 -10.63
N PHE A 341 -1.82 12.12 -10.01
CA PHE A 341 -0.78 12.85 -9.27
C PHE A 341 -0.18 11.97 -8.16
N ASN A 342 1.15 11.99 -8.03
CA ASN A 342 1.95 11.15 -7.14
C ASN A 342 1.80 9.64 -7.36
N PHE A 343 1.39 9.20 -8.56
CA PHE A 343 1.48 7.80 -8.97
C PHE A 343 2.45 7.66 -10.12
N PHE A 344 3.20 6.55 -10.13
CA PHE A 344 4.25 6.26 -11.08
C PHE A 344 4.13 4.83 -11.59
N GLU A 345 4.73 4.58 -12.75
CA GLU A 345 4.85 3.25 -13.32
C GLU A 345 6.33 2.95 -13.56
N THR A 346 6.79 1.80 -13.07
CA THR A 346 8.11 1.26 -13.37
C THR A 346 7.98 0.35 -14.59
N GLN A 347 8.40 0.85 -15.76
CA GLN A 347 8.29 0.10 -17.01
C GLN A 347 9.58 -0.68 -17.25
N HIS A 348 9.55 -1.98 -16.95
CA HIS A 348 10.69 -2.86 -17.18
C HIS A 348 10.74 -3.33 -18.63
N GLN A 349 11.95 -3.47 -19.17
CA GLN A 349 12.14 -4.20 -20.40
C GLN A 349 12.10 -5.70 -20.09
N ILE A 350 11.24 -6.45 -20.79
CA ILE A 350 11.21 -7.91 -20.68
C ILE A 350 12.54 -8.45 -21.23
N ALA A 351 13.26 -9.21 -20.41
CA ALA A 351 14.55 -9.77 -20.80
C ALA A 351 14.38 -10.81 -21.93
N ASP A 352 15.43 -11.00 -22.72
CA ASP A 352 15.44 -12.07 -23.72
C ASP A 352 15.32 -13.44 -23.07
N GLY A 353 14.71 -14.39 -23.77
CA GLY A 353 14.55 -15.77 -23.32
C GLY A 353 13.45 -16.01 -22.28
N GLN A 354 12.76 -14.95 -21.81
CA GLN A 354 11.58 -15.12 -20.98
C GLN A 354 10.46 -15.80 -21.78
N ARG A 355 9.98 -16.93 -21.27
CA ARG A 355 8.85 -17.69 -21.84
C ARG A 355 7.92 -18.18 -20.73
N VAL A 356 6.61 -18.01 -20.96
CA VAL A 356 5.54 -18.37 -20.03
C VAL A 356 4.81 -19.63 -20.53
N ALA A 357 4.62 -20.64 -19.68
CA ALA A 357 3.62 -21.68 -19.92
C ALA A 357 2.30 -21.26 -19.27
N ILE A 358 1.27 -21.03 -20.09
CA ILE A 358 -0.07 -20.69 -19.61
C ILE A 358 -0.84 -22.00 -19.43
N ILE A 359 -1.06 -22.40 -18.17
CA ILE A 359 -1.66 -23.67 -17.80
C ILE A 359 -3.15 -23.44 -17.50
N ILE A 360 -4.01 -24.10 -18.26
CA ILE A 360 -5.47 -23.93 -18.22
C ILE A 360 -6.15 -25.28 -17.97
N PRO A 361 -6.40 -25.65 -16.70
CA PRO A 361 -7.21 -26.81 -16.36
C PRO A 361 -8.68 -26.62 -16.76
N THR A 362 -9.29 -27.63 -17.37
CA THR A 362 -10.69 -27.57 -17.80
C THR A 362 -11.37 -28.93 -17.77
N LYS A 363 -12.70 -28.93 -17.64
CA LYS A 363 -13.57 -30.08 -17.84
C LYS A 363 -14.86 -29.61 -18.53
N ASN A 364 -15.10 -30.09 -19.74
CA ASN A 364 -16.18 -29.62 -20.64
C ASN A 364 -16.08 -28.11 -20.94
N TYR A 365 -17.18 -27.50 -21.40
CA TYR A 365 -17.34 -26.06 -21.69
C TYR A 365 -16.34 -25.52 -22.72
N GLY A 366 -16.20 -26.20 -23.86
CA GLY A 366 -15.28 -25.83 -24.93
C GLY A 366 -15.46 -24.41 -25.47
N SER A 367 -16.68 -23.88 -25.45
CA SER A 367 -16.95 -22.48 -25.82
C SER A 367 -16.30 -21.47 -24.86
N LEU A 368 -16.27 -21.78 -23.56
CA LEU A 368 -15.65 -20.95 -22.53
C LEU A 368 -14.13 -20.98 -22.65
N VAL A 369 -13.56 -22.18 -22.83
CA VAL A 369 -12.12 -22.35 -23.10
C VAL A 369 -11.74 -21.61 -24.38
N ARG A 370 -12.60 -21.63 -25.41
CA ARG A 370 -12.38 -20.88 -26.66
C ARG A 370 -12.29 -19.39 -26.42
N GLN A 371 -13.21 -18.82 -25.66
CA GLN A 371 -13.17 -17.40 -25.29
C GLN A 371 -11.87 -17.05 -24.56
N CYS A 372 -11.45 -17.89 -23.60
CA CYS A 372 -10.20 -17.70 -22.88
C CYS A 372 -8.99 -17.70 -23.82
N VAL A 373 -8.82 -18.76 -24.62
CA VAL A 373 -7.71 -18.91 -25.57
C VAL A 373 -7.69 -17.78 -26.60
N ASP A 374 -8.82 -17.45 -27.22
CA ASP A 374 -8.90 -16.42 -28.24
C ASP A 374 -8.62 -15.03 -27.66
N SER A 375 -9.12 -14.73 -26.46
CA SER A 375 -8.84 -13.45 -25.79
C SER A 375 -7.36 -13.29 -25.43
N ILE A 376 -6.69 -14.34 -24.95
CA ILE A 376 -5.25 -14.33 -24.66
C ILE A 376 -4.47 -14.06 -25.95
N ARG A 377 -4.77 -14.79 -27.03
CA ARG A 377 -4.10 -14.62 -28.33
C ARG A 377 -4.31 -13.23 -28.94
N ALA A 378 -5.45 -12.61 -28.71
CA ALA A 378 -5.75 -11.29 -29.22
C ALA A 378 -5.08 -10.15 -28.43
N THR A 379 -4.67 -10.39 -27.18
CA THR A 379 -4.24 -9.34 -26.25
C THR A 379 -2.77 -9.43 -25.85
N VAL A 380 -2.15 -10.62 -25.86
CA VAL A 380 -0.71 -10.74 -25.68
C VAL A 380 0.01 -10.20 -26.92
N GLN A 381 1.04 -9.38 -26.76
CA GLN A 381 1.68 -8.64 -27.85
C GLN A 381 3.07 -9.19 -28.19
N HIS A 382 3.95 -9.26 -27.20
CA HIS A 382 5.39 -9.46 -27.38
C HIS A 382 5.95 -10.52 -26.42
N ALA A 383 5.25 -10.85 -25.34
CA ALA A 383 5.66 -11.94 -24.46
C ALA A 383 5.66 -13.27 -25.22
N ALA A 384 6.71 -14.06 -25.06
CA ALA A 384 6.73 -15.42 -25.57
C ALA A 384 5.94 -16.34 -24.63
N TYR A 385 4.94 -17.04 -25.14
CA TYR A 385 4.13 -17.96 -24.34
C TYR A 385 3.74 -19.20 -25.13
N ASP A 386 3.39 -20.25 -24.41
CA ASP A 386 2.74 -21.45 -24.95
C ASP A 386 1.46 -21.71 -24.14
N LEU A 387 0.37 -22.07 -24.82
CA LEU A 387 -0.92 -22.41 -24.21
C LEU A 387 -0.98 -23.92 -23.93
N ILE A 388 -1.21 -24.28 -22.68
CA ILE A 388 -1.28 -25.67 -22.20
C ILE A 388 -2.66 -25.92 -21.62
N VAL A 389 -3.53 -26.60 -22.37
CA VAL A 389 -4.88 -26.94 -21.92
C VAL A 389 -4.86 -28.33 -21.27
N ILE A 390 -5.28 -28.41 -20.02
CA ILE A 390 -5.35 -29.67 -19.28
C ILE A 390 -6.79 -30.14 -19.25
N ASP A 391 -7.10 -31.12 -20.10
CA ASP A 391 -8.41 -31.74 -20.18
C ASP A 391 -8.58 -32.77 -19.05
N HIS A 392 -9.34 -32.39 -18.02
CA HIS A 392 -9.68 -33.23 -16.87
C HIS A 392 -10.95 -34.04 -17.14
N ASP A 393 -10.79 -35.09 -17.91
CA ASP A 393 -11.87 -36.01 -18.21
C ASP A 393 -13.15 -35.39 -18.79
N SER A 394 -13.02 -34.48 -19.77
CA SER A 394 -14.16 -33.97 -20.52
C SER A 394 -14.88 -35.11 -21.26
N THR A 395 -16.21 -35.00 -21.30
CA THR A 395 -17.15 -35.94 -21.93
C THR A 395 -18.05 -35.25 -22.94
N GLU A 396 -18.13 -33.92 -22.93
CA GLU A 396 -18.91 -33.15 -23.90
C GLU A 396 -18.23 -33.15 -25.27
N GLN A 397 -18.91 -33.66 -26.30
CA GLN A 397 -18.35 -33.78 -27.65
C GLN A 397 -17.85 -32.45 -28.22
N ALA A 398 -18.60 -31.37 -28.03
CA ALA A 398 -18.20 -30.03 -28.49
C ALA A 398 -16.89 -29.56 -27.86
N SER A 399 -16.62 -29.94 -26.60
CA SER A 399 -15.35 -29.66 -25.93
C SER A 399 -14.21 -30.47 -26.51
N LEU A 400 -14.43 -31.79 -26.70
CA LEU A 400 -13.44 -32.69 -27.30
C LEU A 400 -13.08 -32.27 -28.73
N ASP A 401 -14.06 -31.89 -29.54
CA ASP A 401 -13.86 -31.41 -30.90
C ASP A 401 -13.00 -30.13 -30.91
N TYR A 402 -13.28 -29.20 -29.99
CA TYR A 402 -12.48 -27.98 -29.88
C TYR A 402 -11.04 -28.26 -29.40
N PHE A 403 -10.85 -29.15 -28.43
CA PHE A 403 -9.51 -29.49 -27.97
C PHE A 403 -8.70 -30.20 -29.06
N ALA A 404 -9.33 -31.09 -29.83
CA ALA A 404 -8.72 -31.70 -31.01
C ALA A 404 -8.32 -30.64 -32.05
N GLN A 405 -9.20 -29.65 -32.30
CA GLN A 405 -8.91 -28.52 -33.17
C GLN A 405 -7.68 -27.73 -32.70
N LEU A 406 -7.61 -27.37 -31.41
CA LEU A 406 -6.48 -26.64 -30.83
C LEU A 406 -5.14 -27.35 -31.07
N GLN A 407 -5.14 -28.68 -30.92
CA GLN A 407 -3.94 -29.49 -31.12
C GLN A 407 -3.57 -29.64 -32.60
N GLN A 408 -4.54 -29.81 -33.49
CA GLN A 408 -4.31 -29.88 -34.94
C GLN A 408 -3.75 -28.58 -35.52
N GLU A 409 -4.23 -27.43 -35.03
CA GLU A 409 -3.77 -26.10 -35.46
C GLU A 409 -2.42 -25.71 -34.83
N GLY A 410 -1.95 -26.44 -33.82
CA GLY A 410 -0.77 -26.07 -33.03
C GLY A 410 -0.99 -24.83 -32.16
N THR A 411 -2.26 -24.42 -31.95
CA THR A 411 -2.63 -23.25 -31.15
C THR A 411 -2.36 -23.48 -29.66
N ALA A 412 -2.57 -24.71 -29.18
CA ALA A 412 -2.30 -25.10 -27.81
C ALA A 412 -1.83 -26.56 -27.72
N THR A 413 -1.05 -26.88 -26.69
CA THR A 413 -0.79 -28.27 -26.29
C THR A 413 -1.94 -28.73 -25.40
N VAL A 414 -2.66 -29.78 -25.82
CA VAL A 414 -3.72 -30.37 -25.01
C VAL A 414 -3.19 -31.64 -24.33
N LEU A 415 -3.28 -31.68 -23.00
CA LEU A 415 -2.87 -32.82 -22.18
C LEU A 415 -4.07 -33.39 -21.45
N ARG A 416 -4.27 -34.71 -21.52
CA ARG A 416 -5.37 -35.39 -20.84
C ARG A 416 -4.93 -35.80 -19.43
N TYR A 417 -5.70 -35.42 -18.42
CA TYR A 417 -5.53 -35.84 -17.03
C TYR A 417 -6.73 -36.68 -16.58
N GLN A 418 -6.46 -37.80 -15.91
CA GLN A 418 -7.47 -38.74 -15.40
C GLN A 418 -7.40 -38.83 -13.88
N GLY A 419 -8.57 -38.91 -13.23
CA GLY A 419 -8.67 -39.10 -11.78
C GLY A 419 -9.67 -38.15 -11.08
N PRO A 420 -9.70 -38.12 -9.74
CA PRO A 420 -10.54 -37.18 -9.01
C PRO A 420 -10.12 -35.73 -9.27
N PHE A 421 -11.08 -34.80 -9.17
CA PHE A 421 -10.77 -33.38 -9.29
C PHE A 421 -9.94 -32.93 -8.09
N ASN A 422 -8.76 -32.40 -8.37
CA ASN A 422 -7.90 -31.76 -7.39
C ASN A 422 -7.09 -30.70 -8.16
N PHE A 423 -7.41 -29.43 -7.94
CA PHE A 423 -6.82 -28.31 -8.67
C PHE A 423 -5.31 -28.27 -8.48
N SER A 424 -4.84 -28.46 -7.23
CA SER A 424 -3.43 -28.50 -6.87
C SER A 424 -2.69 -29.63 -7.60
N ALA A 425 -3.22 -30.86 -7.57
CA ALA A 425 -2.62 -32.01 -8.22
C ALA A 425 -2.59 -31.89 -9.75
N ILE A 426 -3.66 -31.36 -10.36
CA ILE A 426 -3.73 -31.14 -11.81
C ILE A 426 -2.65 -30.16 -12.27
N ASN A 427 -2.48 -29.03 -11.56
CA ASN A 427 -1.47 -28.04 -11.89
C ASN A 427 -0.04 -28.56 -11.69
N ASN A 428 0.22 -29.24 -10.58
CA ASN A 428 1.52 -29.90 -10.34
C ASN A 428 1.83 -30.94 -11.43
N TRP A 429 0.84 -31.77 -11.78
CA TRP A 429 0.98 -32.76 -12.84
C TRP A 429 1.27 -32.10 -14.20
N ALA A 430 0.56 -31.02 -14.53
CA ALA A 430 0.74 -30.29 -15.77
C ALA A 430 2.17 -29.76 -15.90
N VAL A 431 2.70 -29.12 -14.86
CA VAL A 431 4.09 -28.62 -14.82
C VAL A 431 5.09 -29.76 -15.07
N ARG A 432 4.86 -30.94 -14.46
CA ARG A 432 5.72 -32.13 -14.67
C ARG A 432 5.70 -32.67 -16.10
N GLN A 433 4.65 -32.41 -16.88
CA GLN A 433 4.57 -32.83 -18.29
C GLN A 433 5.31 -31.88 -19.24
N LEU A 434 5.68 -30.69 -18.79
CA LEU A 434 6.30 -29.68 -19.65
C LEU A 434 7.75 -30.04 -19.96
N THR A 435 8.06 -30.22 -21.24
CA THR A 435 9.40 -30.60 -21.71
C THR A 435 10.23 -29.42 -22.23
N ARG A 436 9.59 -28.29 -22.53
CA ARG A 436 10.24 -27.07 -23.03
C ARG A 436 10.82 -26.26 -21.85
N PRO A 437 11.95 -25.55 -22.03
CA PRO A 437 12.45 -24.63 -21.01
C PRO A 437 11.52 -23.41 -20.87
N TYR A 438 10.77 -23.35 -19.78
CA TYR A 438 9.97 -22.20 -19.38
C TYR A 438 10.65 -21.45 -18.24
N SER A 439 10.58 -20.12 -18.29
CA SER A 439 11.03 -19.26 -17.19
C SER A 439 9.94 -19.03 -16.14
N HIS A 440 8.68 -19.12 -16.55
CA HIS A 440 7.52 -18.76 -15.75
C HIS A 440 6.34 -19.68 -16.04
N TYR A 441 5.49 -19.88 -15.03
CA TYR A 441 4.22 -20.57 -15.11
C TYR A 441 3.09 -19.59 -14.81
N LEU A 442 2.10 -19.51 -15.70
CA LEU A 442 0.85 -18.80 -15.44
C LEU A 442 -0.24 -19.83 -15.16
N PHE A 443 -0.71 -19.89 -13.91
CA PHE A 443 -1.90 -20.66 -13.55
C PHE A 443 -3.12 -19.79 -13.86
N CYS A 444 -4.00 -20.31 -14.70
CA CYS A 444 -5.11 -19.56 -15.27
C CYS A 444 -6.37 -20.42 -15.31
N ASN A 445 -7.50 -19.88 -14.83
CA ASN A 445 -8.77 -20.57 -14.97
C ASN A 445 -9.26 -20.53 -16.43
N ASN A 446 -10.07 -21.51 -16.82
CA ASN A 446 -10.61 -21.64 -18.17
C ASN A 446 -11.68 -20.61 -18.54
N ASP A 447 -12.15 -19.82 -17.57
CA ASP A 447 -13.22 -18.82 -17.68
C ASP A 447 -12.71 -17.37 -17.53
N ILE A 448 -11.42 -17.17 -17.79
CA ILE A 448 -10.79 -15.87 -17.94
C ILE A 448 -11.07 -15.29 -19.33
N GLU A 449 -11.27 -13.98 -19.40
CA GLU A 449 -11.32 -13.19 -20.63
C GLU A 449 -10.35 -12.01 -20.48
N ALA A 450 -9.26 -12.03 -21.24
CA ALA A 450 -8.32 -10.93 -21.29
C ALA A 450 -8.90 -9.75 -22.07
N LEU A 451 -8.95 -8.57 -21.44
CA LEU A 451 -9.54 -7.37 -22.06
C LEU A 451 -8.49 -6.42 -22.64
N GLU A 452 -7.37 -6.27 -21.94
CA GLU A 452 -6.40 -5.20 -22.20
C GLU A 452 -5.16 -5.78 -22.88
N SER A 453 -4.76 -5.19 -24.00
CA SER A 453 -3.54 -5.62 -24.68
C SER A 453 -2.31 -5.33 -23.81
N GLY A 454 -1.35 -6.25 -23.76
CA GLY A 454 -0.14 -6.07 -22.96
C GLY A 454 -0.23 -6.58 -21.51
N TRP A 455 -1.35 -7.17 -21.09
CA TRP A 455 -1.55 -7.59 -19.70
C TRP A 455 -0.50 -8.59 -19.22
N LEU A 456 -0.13 -9.56 -20.06
CA LEU A 456 0.87 -10.58 -19.71
C LEU A 456 2.26 -9.95 -19.61
N GLU A 457 2.56 -9.00 -20.48
CA GLU A 457 3.79 -8.22 -20.48
C GLU A 457 3.92 -7.41 -19.19
N HIS A 458 2.86 -6.75 -18.74
CA HIS A 458 2.86 -6.05 -17.45
C HIS A 458 3.19 -7.00 -16.30
N MET A 459 2.53 -8.17 -16.22
CA MET A 459 2.83 -9.16 -15.18
C MET A 459 4.25 -9.70 -15.28
N LEU A 460 4.70 -10.07 -16.48
CA LEU A 460 6.03 -10.65 -16.73
C LEU A 460 7.16 -9.65 -16.45
N SER A 461 6.94 -8.37 -16.79
CA SER A 461 7.90 -7.28 -16.54
C SER A 461 8.21 -7.12 -15.05
N GLN A 462 7.25 -7.41 -14.18
CA GLN A 462 7.39 -7.39 -12.73
C GLN A 462 7.93 -8.73 -12.20
N CYS A 463 7.39 -9.85 -12.69
CA CYS A 463 7.73 -11.20 -12.20
C CYS A 463 9.15 -11.66 -12.59
N GLN A 464 9.78 -11.03 -13.59
CA GLN A 464 11.17 -11.33 -13.94
C GLN A 464 12.18 -10.82 -12.89
N ASP A 465 11.80 -9.89 -12.00
CA ASP A 465 12.65 -9.49 -10.87
C ASP A 465 12.90 -10.73 -9.98
N PRO A 466 14.14 -11.17 -9.76
CA PRO A 466 14.45 -12.33 -8.92
C PRO A 466 13.98 -12.24 -7.46
N SER A 467 13.64 -11.05 -6.96
CA SER A 467 13.00 -10.87 -5.65
C SER A 467 11.48 -11.13 -5.67
N VAL A 468 10.85 -11.13 -6.84
CA VAL A 468 9.40 -11.33 -7.00
C VAL A 468 9.15 -12.80 -7.36
N GLY A 469 8.44 -13.52 -6.50
CA GLY A 469 8.08 -14.92 -6.77
C GLY A 469 6.80 -15.04 -7.59
N MET A 470 5.86 -14.11 -7.40
CA MET A 470 4.54 -14.16 -8.01
C MET A 470 3.96 -12.78 -8.31
N VAL A 471 3.11 -12.72 -9.33
CA VAL A 471 2.30 -11.57 -9.69
C VAL A 471 0.87 -12.01 -9.99
N GLY A 472 -0.12 -11.35 -9.40
CA GLY A 472 -1.55 -11.55 -9.68
C GLY A 472 -2.16 -10.38 -10.45
N ALA A 473 -3.09 -10.69 -11.35
CA ALA A 473 -3.83 -9.70 -12.12
C ALA A 473 -4.95 -9.02 -11.32
N GLN A 474 -5.47 -7.89 -11.79
CA GLN A 474 -6.80 -7.42 -11.39
C GLN A 474 -7.87 -8.23 -12.12
N LEU A 475 -8.83 -8.78 -11.38
CA LEU A 475 -9.96 -9.50 -11.96
C LEU A 475 -11.25 -8.73 -11.69
N LEU A 476 -12.04 -8.57 -12.75
CA LEU A 476 -13.37 -7.99 -12.72
C LEU A 476 -14.44 -9.07 -12.86
N TYR A 477 -15.60 -8.82 -12.29
CA TYR A 477 -16.81 -9.57 -12.59
C TYR A 477 -17.24 -9.37 -14.06
N PRO A 478 -18.15 -10.22 -14.60
CA PRO A 478 -18.67 -10.10 -15.97
C PRO A 478 -19.28 -8.74 -16.33
N ASP A 479 -19.70 -7.96 -15.34
CA ASP A 479 -20.20 -6.59 -15.53
C ASP A 479 -19.08 -5.60 -15.95
N ARG A 480 -17.81 -6.02 -15.91
CA ARG A 480 -16.61 -5.26 -16.27
C ARG A 480 -16.40 -3.97 -15.48
N THR A 481 -17.08 -3.83 -14.35
CA THR A 481 -17.05 -2.64 -13.48
C THR A 481 -16.83 -2.98 -12.03
N SER A 482 -17.33 -4.12 -11.56
CA SER A 482 -17.13 -4.58 -10.18
C SER A 482 -15.83 -5.38 -10.08
N ILE A 483 -14.98 -5.03 -9.13
CA ILE A 483 -13.76 -5.78 -8.81
C ILE A 483 -14.15 -7.11 -8.16
N GLN A 484 -13.46 -8.17 -8.56
CA GLN A 484 -13.50 -9.48 -7.94
C GLN A 484 -12.19 -9.80 -7.22
N HIS A 485 -11.05 -9.35 -7.76
CA HIS A 485 -9.74 -9.58 -7.16
C HIS A 485 -8.82 -8.36 -7.34
N ALA A 486 -8.30 -7.85 -6.23
CA ALA A 486 -7.22 -6.86 -6.19
C ALA A 486 -6.11 -7.27 -5.19
N GLY A 487 -5.77 -8.57 -5.18
CA GLY A 487 -5.02 -9.24 -4.11
C GLY A 487 -5.94 -9.93 -3.11
N VAL A 488 -5.36 -10.71 -2.20
CA VAL A 488 -6.05 -11.42 -1.11
C VAL A 488 -5.54 -10.91 0.24
N CYS A 489 -6.48 -10.60 1.13
CA CYS A 489 -6.25 -10.36 2.54
C CYS A 489 -6.30 -11.69 3.29
N VAL A 490 -5.19 -12.09 3.90
CA VAL A 490 -5.20 -13.26 4.78
C VAL A 490 -5.72 -12.85 6.16
N GLY A 491 -6.61 -13.63 6.75
CA GLY A 491 -7.34 -13.34 7.99
C GLY A 491 -8.65 -12.56 7.81
N ALA A 492 -8.90 -11.96 6.64
CA ALA A 492 -10.20 -11.34 6.37
C ALA A 492 -11.32 -12.40 6.40
N PHE A 493 -12.44 -12.06 7.03
CA PHE A 493 -13.55 -12.97 7.30
C PHE A 493 -13.13 -14.30 7.98
N GLY A 494 -12.01 -14.31 8.70
CA GLY A 494 -11.53 -15.43 9.51
C GLY A 494 -10.47 -16.32 8.86
N ILE A 495 -10.35 -16.36 7.53
CA ILE A 495 -9.35 -17.18 6.82
C ILE A 495 -8.63 -16.38 5.76
N ALA A 496 -9.32 -16.02 4.67
CA ALA A 496 -8.81 -15.12 3.64
C ALA A 496 -9.95 -14.67 2.73
N GLU A 497 -9.87 -13.44 2.19
CA GLU A 497 -10.82 -12.92 1.20
C GLU A 497 -10.14 -11.89 0.29
N HIS A 498 -10.70 -11.70 -0.91
CA HIS A 498 -10.17 -10.82 -1.93
C HIS A 498 -10.34 -9.33 -1.56
N TYR A 499 -9.27 -8.55 -1.73
CA TYR A 499 -9.34 -7.09 -1.64
C TYR A 499 -10.20 -6.52 -2.76
N GLY A 500 -10.93 -5.45 -2.44
CA GLY A 500 -11.76 -4.69 -3.37
C GLY A 500 -12.98 -5.43 -3.89
N LYS A 501 -13.25 -6.67 -3.46
CA LYS A 501 -14.36 -7.46 -3.96
C LYS A 501 -15.70 -6.72 -3.82
N PHE A 502 -16.44 -6.66 -4.93
CA PHE A 502 -17.70 -5.92 -5.14
C PHE A 502 -17.58 -4.39 -5.19
N LEU A 503 -16.38 -3.80 -5.07
CA LEU A 503 -16.21 -2.38 -5.31
C LEU A 503 -16.37 -2.08 -6.80
N LYS A 504 -17.18 -1.07 -7.11
CA LYS A 504 -17.42 -0.61 -8.48
C LYS A 504 -16.38 0.42 -8.87
N LEU A 505 -15.56 0.08 -9.86
CA LEU A 505 -14.67 1.02 -10.51
C LEU A 505 -15.47 2.06 -11.30
N PRO A 506 -14.99 3.31 -11.35
CA PRO A 506 -15.58 4.33 -12.22
C PRO A 506 -15.43 3.93 -13.70
N PRO A 507 -16.18 4.56 -14.64
CA PRO A 507 -16.14 4.20 -16.06
C PRO A 507 -14.77 4.32 -16.73
N ASP A 508 -13.88 5.17 -16.22
CA ASP A 508 -12.49 5.30 -16.65
C ASP A 508 -11.54 4.31 -15.95
N ARG A 509 -12.07 3.47 -15.05
CA ARG A 509 -11.37 2.44 -14.27
C ARG A 509 -10.24 2.95 -13.38
N VAL A 510 -10.21 4.26 -13.10
CA VAL A 510 -9.22 4.87 -12.23
C VAL A 510 -9.86 5.21 -10.89
N ASP A 511 -9.55 4.41 -9.87
CA ASP A 511 -9.95 4.68 -8.48
C ASP A 511 -8.71 4.88 -7.59
N ILE A 512 -8.50 6.12 -7.14
CA ILE A 512 -7.40 6.50 -6.24
C ILE A 512 -7.76 6.40 -4.76
N ALA A 513 -8.94 5.86 -4.43
CA ALA A 513 -9.33 5.58 -3.05
C ALA A 513 -8.32 4.63 -2.37
N PHE A 514 -8.38 4.58 -1.03
CA PHE A 514 -7.58 3.67 -0.23
C PHE A 514 -6.06 3.83 -0.48
N MET A 515 -5.61 5.09 -0.58
CA MET A 515 -4.22 5.46 -0.90
C MET A 515 -3.75 4.91 -2.26
N GLY A 516 -4.67 4.69 -3.19
CA GLY A 516 -4.37 4.20 -4.54
C GLY A 516 -3.96 2.72 -4.62
N ARG A 517 -4.27 1.91 -3.60
CA ARG A 517 -4.01 0.46 -3.62
C ARG A 517 -4.69 -0.26 -4.78
N LEU A 518 -5.81 0.25 -5.29
CA LEU A 518 -6.51 -0.36 -6.43
C LEU A 518 -5.81 -0.12 -7.78
N VAL A 519 -4.96 0.90 -7.87
CA VAL A 519 -4.34 1.36 -9.14
C VAL A 519 -2.81 1.34 -9.12
N SER A 520 -2.20 0.95 -8.00
CA SER A 520 -0.75 0.87 -7.84
C SER A 520 -0.29 -0.58 -7.76
N THR A 521 0.80 -0.91 -8.44
CA THR A 521 1.49 -2.18 -8.24
C THR A 521 2.09 -2.17 -6.83
N HIS A 522 1.77 -3.17 -6.02
CA HIS A 522 2.25 -3.25 -4.65
C HIS A 522 2.30 -4.68 -4.14
N GLU A 523 3.09 -4.88 -3.09
CA GLU A 523 3.15 -6.15 -2.39
C GLU A 523 1.83 -6.47 -1.68
N VAL A 524 1.40 -7.73 -1.79
CA VAL A 524 0.25 -8.32 -1.08
C VAL A 524 0.66 -9.66 -0.49
N SER A 525 -0.12 -10.20 0.45
CA SER A 525 0.22 -11.50 1.04
C SER A 525 -0.13 -12.67 0.14
N ALA A 526 -1.17 -12.53 -0.68
CA ALA A 526 -1.58 -13.57 -1.63
C ALA A 526 -2.32 -12.99 -2.83
N VAL A 527 -2.32 -13.77 -3.91
CA VAL A 527 -3.10 -13.55 -5.14
C VAL A 527 -3.76 -14.85 -5.56
N THR A 528 -4.81 -14.79 -6.38
CA THR A 528 -5.56 -15.99 -6.76
C THR A 528 -5.01 -16.68 -8.01
N ALA A 529 -5.06 -18.02 -8.04
CA ALA A 529 -4.72 -18.82 -9.22
C ALA A 529 -5.74 -18.74 -10.37
N ALA A 530 -6.78 -17.90 -10.27
CA ALA A 530 -7.59 -17.56 -11.44
C ALA A 530 -6.74 -16.87 -12.53
N CYS A 531 -5.73 -16.07 -12.15
CA CYS A 531 -4.68 -15.59 -13.04
C CYS A 531 -3.43 -15.19 -12.21
N LEU A 532 -2.53 -16.15 -12.01
CA LEU A 532 -1.31 -16.03 -11.18
C LEU A 532 -0.08 -16.38 -12.01
N LEU A 533 0.82 -15.42 -12.19
CA LEU A 533 2.12 -15.63 -12.84
C LEU A 533 3.18 -15.88 -11.79
N MET A 534 3.94 -16.96 -11.95
CA MET A 534 4.95 -17.40 -10.99
C MET A 534 6.27 -17.71 -11.70
N ARG A 535 7.40 -17.34 -11.08
CA ARG A 535 8.72 -17.77 -11.54
C ARG A 535 8.88 -19.28 -11.39
N LYS A 536 9.44 -19.94 -12.40
CA LYS A 536 9.73 -21.38 -12.35
C LYS A 536 10.57 -21.75 -11.12
N GLU A 537 11.65 -21.04 -10.89
CA GLU A 537 12.57 -21.28 -9.76
C GLU A 537 11.84 -21.21 -8.41
N THR A 538 10.91 -20.27 -8.27
CA THR A 538 10.10 -20.13 -7.06
C THR A 538 9.17 -21.33 -6.90
N PHE A 539 8.55 -21.80 -8.00
CA PHE A 539 7.64 -22.95 -7.97
C PHE A 539 8.37 -24.23 -7.57
N ASP A 540 9.55 -24.46 -8.16
CA ASP A 540 10.39 -25.60 -7.85
C ASP A 540 10.88 -25.56 -6.39
N ALA A 541 11.26 -24.37 -5.88
CA ALA A 541 11.81 -24.22 -4.53
C ALA A 541 10.80 -24.48 -3.41
N ILE A 542 9.51 -24.33 -3.67
CA ILE A 542 8.44 -24.65 -2.71
C ILE A 542 7.75 -25.98 -2.99
N ASP A 543 8.24 -26.77 -3.95
CA ASP A 543 7.64 -28.05 -4.38
C ASP A 543 6.18 -27.90 -4.88
N GLY A 544 5.88 -26.81 -5.57
CA GLY A 544 4.58 -26.54 -6.18
C GLY A 544 3.42 -26.41 -5.20
N TYR A 545 2.21 -26.75 -5.66
CA TYR A 545 1.00 -26.74 -4.82
C TYR A 545 1.00 -27.89 -3.82
N ASP A 546 0.42 -27.68 -2.63
CA ASP A 546 0.13 -28.79 -1.73
C ASP A 546 -1.15 -29.52 -2.19
N GLU A 547 -0.99 -30.74 -2.68
CA GLU A 547 -2.09 -31.56 -3.21
C GLU A 547 -3.12 -31.95 -2.13
N LYS A 548 -2.85 -31.71 -0.83
CA LYS A 548 -3.84 -31.87 0.24
C LYS A 548 -4.89 -30.76 0.27
N LEU A 549 -4.59 -29.59 -0.28
CA LEU A 549 -5.55 -28.51 -0.51
C LEU A 549 -6.15 -28.70 -1.89
N ALA A 550 -7.23 -29.48 -1.97
CA ALA A 550 -7.72 -30.00 -3.25
C ALA A 550 -8.41 -28.92 -4.10
N VAL A 551 -9.09 -27.96 -3.46
CA VAL A 551 -9.87 -26.93 -4.15
C VAL A 551 -9.70 -25.54 -3.53
N GLY A 552 -9.87 -25.41 -2.22
CA GLY A 552 -9.80 -24.15 -1.49
C GLY A 552 -8.39 -23.80 -1.01
N PHE A 553 -8.05 -22.51 -1.04
CA PHE A 553 -6.83 -21.92 -0.44
C PHE A 553 -5.48 -22.48 -0.92
N GLY A 554 -5.43 -23.38 -1.90
CA GLY A 554 -4.18 -23.90 -2.45
C GLY A 554 -3.30 -22.81 -3.06
N ASP A 555 -3.90 -21.78 -3.65
CA ASP A 555 -3.22 -20.59 -4.18
C ASP A 555 -2.73 -19.65 -3.07
N VAL A 556 -3.53 -19.43 -2.03
CA VAL A 556 -3.12 -18.66 -0.85
C VAL A 556 -1.97 -19.34 -0.11
N ASP A 557 -2.02 -20.66 0.10
CA ASP A 557 -0.94 -21.44 0.70
C ASP A 557 0.35 -21.35 -0.12
N LEU A 558 0.25 -21.47 -1.44
CA LEU A 558 1.37 -21.29 -2.37
C LEU A 558 2.03 -19.91 -2.18
N CYS A 559 1.22 -18.85 -2.10
CA CYS A 559 1.69 -17.48 -1.86
C CYS A 559 2.40 -17.36 -0.50
N LEU A 560 1.82 -17.89 0.57
CA LEU A 560 2.39 -17.79 1.91
C LEU A 560 3.71 -18.57 2.05
N ARG A 561 3.84 -19.76 1.45
CA ARG A 561 5.13 -20.48 1.38
C ARG A 561 6.19 -19.71 0.58
N THR A 562 5.76 -19.01 -0.47
CA THR A 562 6.64 -18.12 -1.24
C THR A 562 7.17 -16.96 -0.41
N LEU A 563 6.30 -16.33 0.39
CA LEU A 563 6.70 -15.27 1.33
C LEU A 563 7.65 -15.78 2.41
N GLN A 564 7.45 -17.00 2.93
CA GLN A 564 8.32 -17.60 3.96
C GLN A 564 9.76 -17.78 3.48
N LEU A 565 9.97 -18.07 2.19
CA LEU A 565 11.29 -18.13 1.57
C LEU A 565 11.84 -16.76 1.16
N GLY A 566 11.07 -15.70 1.38
CA GLY A 566 11.49 -14.32 1.25
C GLY A 566 11.33 -13.69 -0.13
N TRP A 567 10.55 -14.32 -1.00
CA TRP A 567 10.09 -13.70 -2.24
C TRP A 567 8.90 -12.78 -1.99
N ARG A 568 8.71 -11.84 -2.93
CA ARG A 568 7.58 -10.92 -2.96
C ARG A 568 6.43 -11.50 -3.78
N VAL A 569 5.20 -11.20 -3.36
CA VAL A 569 3.99 -11.45 -4.13
C VAL A 569 3.39 -10.07 -4.46
N LEU A 570 3.19 -9.78 -5.74
CA LEU A 570 2.69 -8.48 -6.20
C LEU A 570 1.28 -8.59 -6.76
N TYR A 571 0.49 -7.57 -6.50
CA TYR A 571 -0.74 -7.29 -7.26
C TYR A 571 -0.41 -6.30 -8.38
N CYS A 572 -0.85 -6.59 -9.61
CA CYS A 572 -0.60 -5.79 -10.81
C CYS A 572 -1.93 -5.28 -11.42
N PRO A 573 -2.34 -4.03 -11.13
CA PRO A 573 -3.59 -3.46 -11.65
C PRO A 573 -3.55 -3.16 -13.15
N GLN A 574 -2.37 -3.08 -13.77
CA GLN A 574 -2.20 -2.87 -15.21
C GLN A 574 -2.56 -4.13 -16.01
N ALA A 575 -2.65 -5.29 -15.36
CA ALA A 575 -3.17 -6.52 -15.94
C ALA A 575 -4.61 -6.71 -15.50
N THR A 576 -5.57 -6.12 -16.24
CA THR A 576 -7.01 -6.23 -15.92
C THR A 576 -7.71 -7.23 -16.83
N LEU A 577 -8.32 -8.26 -16.25
CA LEU A 577 -9.05 -9.31 -16.94
C LEU A 577 -10.46 -9.47 -16.34
N VAL A 578 -11.36 -10.12 -17.08
CA VAL A 578 -12.66 -10.57 -16.55
C VAL A 578 -12.54 -12.03 -16.17
N HIS A 579 -13.07 -12.38 -15.01
CA HIS A 579 -13.22 -13.76 -14.59
C HIS A 579 -14.71 -14.06 -14.47
N HIS A 580 -15.20 -15.00 -15.29
CA HIS A 580 -16.64 -15.25 -15.44
C HIS A 580 -17.26 -16.08 -14.29
N GLU A 581 -16.45 -16.42 -13.28
CA GLU A 581 -16.76 -17.04 -11.97
C GLU A 581 -18.02 -17.91 -11.89
N SER A 582 -17.81 -19.19 -11.60
CA SER A 582 -18.86 -20.16 -11.26
C SER A 582 -19.80 -20.56 -12.41
N ILE A 583 -19.48 -20.26 -13.68
CA ILE A 583 -20.20 -20.86 -14.83
C ILE A 583 -20.12 -22.40 -14.77
N THR A 584 -19.00 -22.94 -14.29
CA THR A 584 -18.74 -24.39 -14.26
C THR A 584 -18.91 -25.04 -12.88
N ARG A 585 -18.88 -24.26 -11.77
CA ARG A 585 -18.81 -24.79 -10.39
C ARG A 585 -20.07 -24.57 -9.53
N GLY A 586 -20.95 -23.61 -9.88
CA GLY A 586 -22.11 -23.23 -9.05
C GLY A 586 -21.73 -22.44 -7.78
N LYS A 587 -22.63 -21.60 -7.27
CA LYS A 587 -22.42 -20.81 -6.04
C LYS A 587 -22.92 -21.58 -4.81
N ALA A 588 -22.06 -21.77 -3.80
CA ALA A 588 -22.50 -22.16 -2.47
C ALA A 588 -22.85 -20.89 -1.66
N GLU A 589 -24.13 -20.64 -1.42
CA GLU A 589 -24.55 -19.54 -0.54
C GLU A 589 -24.60 -20.02 0.92
N GLY A 590 -23.85 -19.37 1.80
CA GLY A 590 -24.01 -19.47 3.26
C GLY A 590 -23.23 -20.58 3.99
N TYR A 591 -22.38 -21.35 3.30
CA TYR A 591 -21.49 -22.35 3.91
C TYR A 591 -20.13 -22.37 3.21
N ASP A 592 -19.09 -22.73 3.95
CA ASP A 592 -17.74 -22.93 3.41
C ASP A 592 -17.75 -24.08 2.39
N PRO A 593 -17.50 -23.83 1.09
CA PRO A 593 -17.59 -24.88 0.08
C PRO A 593 -16.56 -26.00 0.28
N HIS A 594 -15.46 -25.76 1.01
CA HIS A 594 -14.35 -26.69 1.18
C HIS A 594 -13.84 -26.72 2.63
N PRO A 595 -14.66 -27.22 3.58
CA PRO A 595 -14.36 -27.17 5.02
C PRO A 595 -13.07 -27.90 5.42
N GLU A 596 -12.71 -28.98 4.71
CA GLU A 596 -11.48 -29.73 4.97
C GLU A 596 -10.23 -28.92 4.58
N ASP A 597 -10.28 -28.25 3.43
CA ASP A 597 -9.19 -27.37 2.96
C ASP A 597 -9.05 -26.17 3.90
N SER A 598 -10.17 -25.55 4.30
CA SER A 598 -10.20 -24.45 5.27
C SER A 598 -9.59 -24.84 6.61
N ALA A 599 -9.96 -26.00 7.16
CA ALA A 599 -9.44 -26.48 8.43
C ALA A 599 -7.92 -26.77 8.34
N LEU A 600 -7.47 -27.37 7.24
CA LEU A 600 -6.06 -27.63 6.98
C LEU A 600 -5.26 -26.32 6.89
N PHE A 601 -5.76 -25.36 6.10
CA PHE A 601 -5.15 -24.05 5.94
C PHE A 601 -5.06 -23.30 7.27
N ALA A 602 -6.17 -23.18 8.00
CA ALA A 602 -6.22 -22.49 9.29
C ALA A 602 -5.33 -23.15 10.35
N CYS A 603 -5.18 -24.47 10.31
CA CYS A 603 -4.25 -25.19 11.19
C CYS A 603 -2.79 -24.87 10.85
N ARG A 604 -2.42 -24.91 9.57
CA ARG A 604 -1.06 -24.63 9.09
C ARG A 604 -0.63 -23.19 9.35
N TRP A 605 -1.51 -22.25 9.07
CA TRP A 605 -1.21 -20.82 9.04
C TRP A 605 -1.72 -20.07 10.27
N ARG A 606 -2.01 -20.78 11.37
CA ARG A 606 -2.52 -20.19 12.62
C ARG A 606 -1.68 -19.01 13.09
N ASP A 607 -0.36 -19.17 13.18
CA ASP A 607 0.52 -18.11 13.65
C ASP A 607 0.47 -16.86 12.74
N PHE A 608 0.31 -17.06 11.42
CA PHE A 608 0.17 -15.95 10.47
C PHE A 608 -1.19 -15.25 10.64
N LEU A 609 -2.27 -16.03 10.81
CA LEU A 609 -3.62 -15.51 11.05
C LEU A 609 -3.69 -14.72 12.36
N ASP A 610 -3.05 -15.22 13.42
CA ASP A 610 -3.00 -14.57 14.74
C ASP A 610 -2.18 -13.28 14.72
N GLN A 611 -1.08 -13.24 13.96
CA GLN A 611 -0.26 -12.04 13.78
C GLN A 611 -0.93 -11.00 12.86
N GLY A 612 -1.78 -11.46 11.95
CA GLY A 612 -2.46 -10.67 10.93
C GLY A 612 -1.64 -10.52 9.64
N ASP A 613 -2.30 -10.09 8.56
CA ASP A 613 -1.66 -9.82 7.27
C ASP A 613 -0.79 -8.54 7.35
N PRO A 614 0.51 -8.60 6.98
CA PRO A 614 1.44 -7.48 7.10
C PRO A 614 1.07 -6.31 6.19
N TYR A 615 0.36 -6.56 5.09
CA TYR A 615 -0.04 -5.54 4.13
C TYR A 615 -1.46 -5.00 4.39
N PHE A 616 -2.21 -5.58 5.33
CA PHE A 616 -3.52 -5.09 5.79
C PHE A 616 -3.43 -4.41 7.15
N HIS A 617 -3.73 -3.12 7.26
CA HIS A 617 -3.56 -2.38 8.52
C HIS A 617 -4.55 -2.83 9.62
N PRO A 618 -4.14 -2.99 10.90
CA PRO A 618 -5.05 -3.38 11.99
C PRO A 618 -6.15 -2.36 12.32
N ALA A 619 -6.05 -1.13 11.82
CA ALA A 619 -7.10 -0.13 11.92
C ALA A 619 -8.23 -0.31 10.91
N PHE A 620 -8.14 -1.28 9.98
CA PHE A 620 -9.21 -1.59 9.05
C PHE A 620 -10.12 -2.72 9.54
N GLU A 621 -11.37 -2.73 9.09
CA GLU A 621 -12.37 -3.75 9.41
C GLU A 621 -12.07 -5.06 8.67
N VAL A 622 -11.80 -6.13 9.43
CA VAL A 622 -11.46 -7.46 8.87
C VAL A 622 -12.66 -8.20 8.29
N ARG A 623 -13.89 -7.75 8.57
CA ARG A 623 -15.13 -8.26 7.98
C ARG A 623 -15.64 -7.40 6.82
N HIS A 624 -14.72 -6.75 6.12
CA HIS A 624 -15.03 -5.99 4.92
C HIS A 624 -14.00 -6.28 3.82
N THR A 625 -14.43 -6.18 2.57
CA THR A 625 -13.57 -6.38 1.39
C THR A 625 -12.87 -5.09 0.94
N CYS A 626 -12.98 -4.01 1.71
CA CYS A 626 -12.35 -2.72 1.42
C CYS A 626 -11.65 -2.20 2.68
N TRP A 627 -10.79 -1.20 2.51
CA TRP A 627 -10.02 -0.60 3.61
C TRP A 627 -10.87 0.39 4.41
N LEU A 628 -12.01 -0.09 4.90
CA LEU A 628 -12.88 0.63 5.82
C LEU A 628 -12.19 0.75 7.18
N VAL A 629 -12.05 1.97 7.69
CA VAL A 629 -11.48 2.22 9.02
C VAL A 629 -12.46 1.74 10.09
N ARG A 630 -11.97 0.92 11.03
CA ARG A 630 -12.78 0.37 12.13
C ARG A 630 -13.12 1.45 13.16
N THR A 631 -14.27 1.31 13.81
CA THR A 631 -14.73 2.22 14.87
C THR A 631 -15.16 1.40 16.10
N PRO A 632 -14.56 1.61 17.28
CA PRO A 632 -13.58 2.65 17.62
C PRO A 632 -12.20 2.42 16.97
N LEU A 633 -11.43 3.50 16.77
CA LEU A 633 -10.09 3.43 16.18
C LEU A 633 -9.18 2.51 17.00
N HIS A 634 -8.21 1.87 16.33
CA HIS A 634 -7.20 1.06 17.00
C HIS A 634 -6.34 1.93 17.93
N CYS A 635 -6.33 1.59 19.23
CA CYS A 635 -5.58 2.27 20.27
C CYS A 635 -5.30 1.24 21.36
N GLU A 636 -4.05 0.78 21.46
CA GLU A 636 -3.64 -0.28 22.37
C GLU A 636 -2.28 0.07 22.99
N PRO A 637 -2.01 -0.34 24.26
CA PRO A 637 -0.68 -0.18 24.85
C PRO A 637 0.38 -0.90 24.02
N SER A 638 0.07 -2.11 23.55
CA SER A 638 0.95 -2.88 22.70
C SER A 638 0.64 -2.72 21.22
N ILE A 639 1.67 -2.39 20.43
CA ILE A 639 1.57 -2.35 18.96
C ILE A 639 2.36 -3.50 18.35
N ASN A 640 1.79 -4.13 17.33
CA ASN A 640 2.45 -5.19 16.59
C ASN A 640 3.30 -4.58 15.46
N ARG A 641 4.55 -4.20 15.78
CA ARG A 641 5.45 -3.55 14.82
C ARG A 641 5.79 -4.51 13.69
N ARG A 642 5.82 -4.00 12.46
CA ARG A 642 6.06 -4.82 11.26
C ARG A 642 7.48 -4.59 10.80
N LEU A 643 8.27 -5.65 10.84
CA LEU A 643 9.69 -5.64 10.56
C LEU A 643 9.91 -6.16 9.16
N PHE A 644 10.44 -5.31 8.29
CA PHE A 644 11.05 -5.69 7.04
C PHE A 644 12.55 -5.86 7.27
N SER A 645 13.12 -6.99 6.86
CA SER A 645 14.55 -7.26 6.94
C SER A 645 15.10 -7.81 5.63
N ARG A 646 16.32 -7.43 5.26
CA ARG A 646 17.09 -8.06 4.17
C ARG A 646 18.20 -8.92 4.74
N SER A 647 18.39 -10.12 4.20
CA SER A 647 19.46 -11.03 4.65
C SER A 647 20.78 -10.78 3.91
N GLY A 648 21.64 -9.94 4.49
CA GLY A 648 23.03 -9.76 4.04
C GLY A 648 23.21 -8.92 2.76
N LEU A 649 24.41 -8.31 2.64
CA LEU A 649 24.81 -7.49 1.49
C LEU A 649 24.84 -8.34 0.20
N GLY A 650 23.81 -8.20 -0.64
CA GLY A 650 23.75 -8.79 -1.98
C GLY A 650 22.59 -9.77 -2.23
N GLN A 651 21.79 -10.15 -1.22
CA GLN A 651 20.61 -11.00 -1.45
C GLN A 651 19.35 -10.15 -1.63
N ARG A 652 18.59 -10.46 -2.68
CA ARG A 652 17.35 -9.78 -3.09
C ARG A 652 16.10 -10.24 -2.31
N MET A 653 16.27 -11.16 -1.36
CA MET A 653 15.18 -11.73 -0.56
C MET A 653 14.87 -10.86 0.65
N GLN A 654 13.58 -10.73 0.95
CA GLN A 654 13.07 -9.97 2.09
C GLN A 654 12.45 -10.91 3.11
N ARG A 655 12.51 -10.55 4.39
CA ARG A 655 11.76 -11.24 5.43
C ARG A 655 10.83 -10.24 6.11
N LEU A 656 9.56 -10.57 6.13
CA LEU A 656 8.58 -9.90 6.97
C LEU A 656 8.44 -10.66 8.29
N SER A 657 8.40 -9.92 9.38
CA SER A 657 8.23 -10.44 10.73
C SER A 657 7.57 -9.41 11.61
N TYR A 658 7.29 -9.80 12.84
CA TYR A 658 6.57 -8.99 13.81
C TYR A 658 7.36 -8.87 15.11
N SER A 659 7.21 -7.73 15.76
CA SER A 659 7.77 -7.48 17.08
C SER A 659 6.70 -6.79 17.93
N ALA A 660 6.23 -7.47 18.97
CA ALA A 660 5.35 -6.86 19.95
C ALA A 660 6.16 -5.93 20.87
N SER A 661 5.58 -4.83 21.31
CA SER A 661 6.08 -4.19 22.54
C SER A 661 5.80 -5.15 23.69
N VAL A 662 6.85 -5.63 24.36
CA VAL A 662 6.72 -6.46 25.55
C VAL A 662 6.08 -5.59 26.63
N SER A 663 4.80 -5.82 26.92
CA SER A 663 4.24 -5.37 28.18
C SER A 663 4.93 -6.18 29.27
N MET A 664 5.82 -5.53 30.03
CA MET A 664 6.23 -6.08 31.32
C MET A 664 4.93 -6.34 32.11
N PRO A 665 4.70 -7.55 32.65
CA PRO A 665 3.51 -7.79 33.43
C PRO A 665 3.52 -6.83 34.63
N VAL A 666 2.61 -5.86 34.61
CA VAL A 666 2.30 -5.03 35.77
C VAL A 666 1.75 -6.00 36.81
N GLN A 667 2.54 -6.29 37.84
CA GLN A 667 2.03 -6.91 39.05
C GLN A 667 1.06 -5.91 39.66
N LEU A 668 -0.24 -6.06 39.36
CA LEU A 668 -1.29 -5.43 40.14
C LEU A 668 -1.21 -6.06 41.53
N GLU A 669 -0.72 -5.29 42.50
CA GLU A 669 -0.80 -5.64 43.91
C GLU A 669 -2.25 -5.98 44.24
N GLU A 670 -2.49 -7.23 44.64
CA GLU A 670 -3.76 -7.65 45.22
C GLU A 670 -4.02 -6.79 46.45
N ALA A 671 -4.97 -5.87 46.34
CA ALA A 671 -5.50 -5.15 47.49
C ALA A 671 -6.11 -6.19 48.45
N THR A 672 -5.38 -6.51 49.51
CA THR A 672 -5.87 -7.27 50.66
C THR A 672 -7.12 -6.61 51.20
N VAL A 673 -8.27 -7.23 50.91
CA VAL A 673 -9.53 -6.95 51.62
C VAL A 673 -9.38 -7.52 53.03
N THR A 674 -8.94 -6.68 53.96
CA THR A 674 -9.08 -6.95 55.39
C THR A 674 -10.56 -6.83 55.75
N THR A 675 -11.20 -7.98 55.97
CA THR A 675 -12.48 -8.08 56.67
C THR A 675 -12.33 -7.67 58.13
N ALA A 676 -13.11 -6.67 58.56
CA ALA A 676 -13.52 -6.45 59.94
C ALA A 676 -15.02 -6.18 59.97
#